data_AF-D6TWS1-F1
#
_entry.id   AF-D6TWS1-F1
#
_cell.length_a   1.000
_cell.length_b   1.000
_cell.length_c   1.000
_cell.angle_alpha   90.00
_cell.angle_beta   90.00
_cell.angle_gamma   90.00
#
_symmetry.space_group_name_H-M   'P 1'
#
loop_
_entity.id
_entity.type
_entity.pdbx_description
1 polymer ?
#
loop_
_entity_poly.entity_id
_entity_poly.type
_entity_poly.pdbx_seq_one_letter_code
_entity_poly.pdbx_strand_id
1 'polypeptide(L)'
;MVKTVLLRRLSFSLLIATLFSVCFGFTGISNIPSAHAASSSSSSVNASGVQWPDNQALPRFPAPHHLDVIDLENGPGDVSLMLSTLEGIANRTQPRIYLIEHTHDEGSYTWLNDSHIPYQVHQDPWEIVNKYYHEAKGIIIYDPNLLDSIDVATTLAGLKDGMVVSPTLAQTLTAAPYHMPVLDDLRGNFSSALDAYTWEFQNLWPQTTHRMLIGLRPTTNIQVPPDNWKDFQTVLQESKQLTDGSNRQTYTIDLSNFLGGDAVYLRFQDAFPNDGWGPSVHQVTANADGNVIAQFTGCSQQEEQYIFDHGNSSCDLSQTNAHRFADGKSYFVYRFVPPAGTKQLTVSVDMWNQFLVSASKVAPAASSDQQVPFGYLRDYAVANHAFVFWLTASMDPNQIALFNKILAAVKPGTPYLGWFDDEPAGVKMASQHGVYVLAADWFSNLTVWSGVPAPSLKIKPIAAPPLQNKVYVTFVVSDGDNLQYDEHYMRVLWDDPGRGKVPLNWSINPLLIDAAPFFLNYYQRTATSNDLLVAAPSGAGYFYPSQWPQDNLPTYLQQSNKYLRAMGTDIIYALDTSSTMPASVGQAYAQMKLNGVFYNISNQSTASVVNGNLPVSTQLNASSDDAVVNAIQQQAANWDGKSPLFISVSLIAWNTTATDAVYIAQHLDNKYSVVRGDQFFQLTREANHLPPAR
;
A
#
# COMPACT_ATOMS: atom_id res chain seq x y z
N MET A 1 -21.10 -10.54 4.75
CA MET A 1 -20.68 -10.43 6.16
C MET A 1 -20.60 -8.94 6.47
N VAL A 2 -21.60 -8.40 7.18
CA VAL A 2 -21.81 -6.95 7.31
C VAL A 2 -20.82 -6.39 8.35
N LYS A 3 -19.79 -5.65 7.90
CA LYS A 3 -18.84 -4.93 8.77
C LYS A 3 -19.26 -3.46 8.85
N THR A 4 -19.58 -3.00 10.06
CA THR A 4 -19.99 -1.62 10.34
C THR A 4 -18.80 -0.90 10.99
N VAL A 5 -18.22 0.12 10.34
CA VAL A 5 -17.25 1.03 10.95
C VAL A 5 -17.89 2.40 11.10
N LEU A 6 -18.00 2.85 12.36
CA LEU A 6 -18.65 4.08 12.76
C LEU A 6 -17.67 5.27 12.62
N LEU A 7 -17.95 6.20 11.69
CA LEU A 7 -17.31 7.52 11.66
C LEU A 7 -17.99 8.47 12.67
N ARG A 8 -17.23 9.02 13.63
CA ARG A 8 -17.67 10.17 14.43
C ARG A 8 -17.08 11.47 13.90
N ARG A 9 -18.00 12.38 13.55
CA ARG A 9 -17.77 13.77 13.15
C ARG A 9 -17.26 14.61 14.34
N LEU A 10 -16.17 15.35 14.13
CA LEU A 10 -15.74 16.44 15.01
C LEU A 10 -16.13 17.78 14.36
N SER A 11 -17.06 18.48 14.99
CA SER A 11 -17.46 19.85 14.66
C SER A 11 -16.40 20.82 15.18
N PHE A 12 -15.76 21.60 14.30
CA PHE A 12 -14.89 22.71 14.71
C PHE A 12 -15.54 24.05 14.36
N SER A 13 -15.75 24.86 15.40
CA SER A 13 -16.27 26.22 15.32
C SER A 13 -15.14 27.20 14.95
N LEU A 14 -15.44 28.04 13.96
CA LEU A 14 -14.63 29.14 13.45
C LEU A 14 -14.40 30.22 14.52
N LEU A 15 -13.17 30.69 14.69
CA LEU A 15 -12.91 32.03 15.24
C LEU A 15 -11.92 32.78 14.33
N ILE A 16 -12.43 33.89 13.80
CA ILE A 16 -11.76 34.84 12.90
C ILE A 16 -10.86 35.76 13.73
N ALA A 17 -9.61 35.94 13.31
CA ALA A 17 -8.80 37.09 13.71
C ALA A 17 -7.92 37.55 12.53
N THR A 18 -8.44 38.53 11.80
CA THR A 18 -7.73 39.40 10.87
C THR A 18 -6.67 40.24 11.58
N LEU A 19 -5.48 40.38 11.00
CA LEU A 19 -4.69 41.61 11.10
C LEU A 19 -3.76 41.76 9.89
N PHE A 20 -4.02 42.85 9.16
CA PHE A 20 -3.23 43.42 8.08
C PHE A 20 -1.84 43.86 8.58
N SER A 21 -0.81 43.69 7.75
CA SER A 21 0.20 44.74 7.58
C SER A 21 0.86 44.66 6.20
N VAL A 22 0.70 45.78 5.50
CA VAL A 22 1.29 46.17 4.23
C VAL A 22 2.72 46.66 4.48
N CYS A 23 3.67 46.33 3.60
CA CYS A 23 4.65 47.29 3.08
C CYS A 23 5.53 46.71 1.94
N PHE A 24 5.48 47.41 0.80
CA PHE A 24 6.51 47.72 -0.22
C PHE A 24 7.78 46.83 -0.25
N GLY A 25 8.21 46.22 -1.36
CA GLY A 25 8.21 46.69 -2.74
C GLY A 25 9.60 47.26 -3.08
N PHE A 26 10.46 46.48 -3.74
CA PHE A 26 11.56 47.00 -4.56
C PHE A 26 11.94 46.03 -5.68
N THR A 27 12.07 46.62 -6.87
CA THR A 27 12.38 46.04 -8.17
C THR A 27 13.88 45.83 -8.36
N GLY A 28 14.24 44.80 -9.12
CA GLY A 28 15.63 44.55 -9.53
C GLY A 28 15.68 43.61 -10.74
N ILE A 29 15.59 44.20 -11.93
CA ILE A 29 15.74 43.53 -13.24
C ILE A 29 17.23 43.28 -13.49
N SER A 30 17.58 42.08 -13.96
CA SER A 30 18.88 41.83 -14.62
C SER A 30 18.71 40.77 -15.70
N ASN A 31 18.72 41.21 -16.95
CA ASN A 31 18.78 40.38 -18.16
C ASN A 31 20.18 39.78 -18.31
N ILE A 32 20.28 38.47 -18.57
CA ILE A 32 21.48 37.84 -19.15
C ILE A 32 21.01 36.96 -20.33
N PRO A 33 21.70 36.96 -21.49
CA PRO A 33 21.20 36.36 -22.71
C PRO A 33 21.34 34.84 -22.72
N SER A 34 20.29 34.15 -23.15
CA SER A 34 20.25 32.71 -23.39
C SER A 34 21.05 32.33 -24.65
N ALA A 35 22.19 31.66 -24.47
CA ALA A 35 22.85 30.92 -25.55
C ALA A 35 22.20 29.53 -25.66
N HIS A 36 21.40 29.32 -26.70
CA HIS A 36 20.89 27.99 -27.06
C HIS A 36 22.00 27.21 -27.77
N ALA A 37 22.63 26.27 -27.06
CA ALA A 37 23.36 25.17 -27.68
C ALA A 37 22.46 23.93 -27.65
N ALA A 38 21.95 23.54 -28.80
CA ALA A 38 21.26 22.27 -28.98
C ALA A 38 22.28 21.14 -28.80
N SER A 39 22.29 20.49 -27.64
CA SER A 39 22.99 19.23 -27.44
C SER A 39 22.06 18.07 -27.81
N SER A 40 22.46 17.32 -28.83
CA SER A 40 21.90 16.03 -29.20
C SER A 40 21.89 15.09 -27.99
N SER A 41 20.70 14.63 -27.59
CA SER A 41 20.49 13.65 -26.52
C SER A 41 21.13 12.31 -26.89
N SER A 42 22.28 12.01 -26.30
CA SER A 42 22.85 10.67 -26.30
C SER A 42 22.34 9.94 -25.06
N SER A 43 21.45 8.97 -25.25
CA SER A 43 21.09 8.00 -24.20
C SER A 43 22.34 7.16 -23.89
N SER A 44 23.02 7.44 -22.79
CA SER A 44 24.13 6.62 -22.31
C SER A 44 23.59 5.29 -21.82
N VAL A 45 23.82 4.23 -22.59
CA VAL A 45 23.73 2.86 -22.09
C VAL A 45 24.87 2.72 -21.08
N ASN A 46 24.53 2.63 -19.79
CA ASN A 46 25.52 2.36 -18.75
C ASN A 46 26.02 0.90 -18.88
N ALA A 47 27.06 0.52 -18.14
CA ALA A 47 27.51 -0.87 -18.09
C ALA A 47 26.42 -1.84 -17.58
N SER A 48 25.37 -1.31 -16.95
CA SER A 48 24.09 -1.95 -16.66
C SER A 48 23.19 -1.97 -17.89
N GLY A 49 22.54 -3.10 -18.20
CA GLY A 49 21.58 -3.21 -19.30
C GLY A 49 20.32 -2.33 -19.16
N VAL A 50 20.20 -1.60 -18.04
CA VAL A 50 19.09 -0.70 -17.70
C VAL A 50 19.15 0.58 -18.53
N GLN A 51 18.04 0.90 -19.19
CA GLN A 51 17.88 2.11 -19.97
C GLN A 51 17.04 3.14 -19.20
N TRP A 52 17.52 4.39 -19.22
CA TRP A 52 16.90 5.53 -18.54
C TRP A 52 16.59 6.68 -19.51
N PRO A 53 15.63 6.54 -20.45
CA PRO A 53 15.26 7.63 -21.35
C PRO A 53 14.77 8.87 -20.60
N ASP A 54 15.10 10.08 -21.08
CA ASP A 54 14.69 11.35 -20.47
C ASP A 54 13.16 11.55 -20.44
N ASN A 55 12.45 10.88 -21.35
CA ASN A 55 11.01 10.95 -21.48
C ASN A 55 10.25 9.85 -20.73
N GLN A 56 10.96 9.00 -19.96
CA GLN A 56 10.36 7.96 -19.12
C GLN A 56 10.36 8.33 -17.64
N ALA A 57 9.33 7.87 -16.95
CA ALA A 57 9.16 8.05 -15.51
C ALA A 57 9.98 7.00 -14.76
N LEU A 58 10.00 5.78 -15.30
CA LEU A 58 10.70 4.64 -14.73
C LEU A 58 11.64 4.01 -15.77
N PRO A 59 12.73 3.35 -15.35
CA PRO A 59 13.68 2.69 -16.24
C PRO A 59 13.03 1.54 -16.98
N ARG A 60 13.70 1.11 -18.04
CA ARG A 60 13.43 -0.17 -18.72
C ARG A 60 14.60 -1.12 -18.55
N PHE A 61 14.28 -2.35 -18.15
CA PHE A 61 15.25 -3.44 -18.03
C PHE A 61 15.37 -4.24 -19.34
N PRO A 62 16.45 -5.03 -19.52
CA PRO A 62 16.53 -6.01 -20.61
C PRO A 62 15.40 -7.04 -20.54
N ALA A 63 14.99 -7.58 -21.69
CA ALA A 63 13.94 -8.60 -21.74
C ALA A 63 14.43 -9.94 -21.17
N PRO A 64 13.73 -10.56 -20.20
CA PRO A 64 14.13 -11.87 -19.66
C PRO A 64 14.10 -12.95 -20.74
N HIS A 65 15.08 -13.86 -20.71
CA HIS A 65 15.14 -15.02 -21.61
C HIS A 65 14.85 -16.35 -20.90
N HIS A 66 15.23 -16.45 -19.63
CA HIS A 66 14.97 -17.58 -18.75
C HIS A 66 14.99 -17.07 -17.30
N LEU A 67 14.15 -17.62 -16.44
CA LEU A 67 14.10 -17.28 -15.01
C LEU A 67 14.42 -18.50 -14.14
N ASP A 68 15.30 -18.34 -13.17
CA ASP A 68 15.40 -19.23 -12.02
C ASP A 68 14.47 -18.70 -10.94
N VAL A 69 13.37 -19.40 -10.74
CA VAL A 69 12.29 -19.06 -9.82
C VAL A 69 12.56 -19.75 -8.48
N ILE A 70 12.54 -19.01 -7.38
CA ILE A 70 12.70 -19.57 -6.03
C ILE A 70 11.46 -19.27 -5.18
N ASP A 71 10.95 -20.31 -4.53
CA ASP A 71 9.86 -20.21 -3.57
C ASP A 71 10.41 -19.91 -2.17
N LEU A 72 9.99 -18.77 -1.61
CA LEU A 72 10.41 -18.25 -0.32
C LEU A 72 9.22 -18.06 0.64
N GLU A 73 8.02 -18.57 0.32
CA GLU A 73 6.79 -18.31 1.10
C GLU A 73 6.95 -18.63 2.60
N ASN A 74 7.73 -19.67 2.92
CA ASN A 74 8.02 -20.12 4.28
C ASN A 74 9.50 -19.95 4.67
N GLY A 75 10.24 -19.15 3.91
CA GLY A 75 11.67 -18.91 4.10
C GLY A 75 11.96 -17.89 5.20
N PRO A 76 13.17 -17.90 5.79
CA PRO A 76 13.61 -16.84 6.70
C PRO A 76 13.68 -15.48 5.99
N GLY A 77 13.16 -14.43 6.63
CA GLY A 77 13.13 -13.09 6.03
C GLY A 77 14.51 -12.50 5.68
N ASP A 78 15.57 -12.88 6.41
CA ASP A 78 16.94 -12.48 6.08
C ASP A 78 17.49 -13.16 4.82
N VAL A 79 17.00 -14.36 4.48
CA VAL A 79 17.27 -15.02 3.20
C VAL A 79 16.53 -14.33 2.07
N SER A 80 15.26 -13.93 2.26
CA SER A 80 14.51 -13.15 1.27
C SER A 80 15.18 -11.81 0.97
N LEU A 81 15.64 -11.09 2.00
CA LEU A 81 16.42 -9.85 1.84
C LEU A 81 17.74 -10.06 1.07
N MET A 82 18.48 -11.13 1.38
CA MET A 82 19.72 -11.46 0.67
C MET A 82 19.44 -11.75 -0.81
N LEU A 83 18.41 -12.54 -1.10
CA LEU A 83 18.08 -12.92 -2.46
C LEU A 83 17.48 -11.77 -3.28
N SER A 84 16.69 -10.87 -2.69
CA SER A 84 16.15 -9.72 -3.43
C SER A 84 17.25 -8.70 -3.78
N THR A 85 18.23 -8.53 -2.90
CA THR A 85 19.40 -7.69 -3.20
C THR A 85 20.30 -8.33 -4.26
N LEU A 86 20.47 -9.66 -4.24
CA LEU A 86 21.15 -10.40 -5.31
C LEU A 86 20.38 -10.35 -6.64
N GLU A 87 19.06 -10.46 -6.60
CA GLU A 87 18.17 -10.28 -7.76
C GLU A 87 18.40 -8.92 -8.40
N GLY A 88 18.37 -7.84 -7.62
CA GLY A 88 18.62 -6.49 -8.12
C GLY A 88 19.98 -6.33 -8.81
N ILE A 89 21.02 -6.98 -8.28
CA ILE A 89 22.37 -6.97 -8.89
C ILE A 89 22.37 -7.75 -10.21
N ALA A 90 21.89 -9.00 -10.20
CA ALA A 90 21.93 -9.89 -11.36
C ALA A 90 20.99 -9.41 -12.50
N ASN A 91 19.79 -8.97 -12.15
CA ASN A 91 18.75 -8.55 -13.09
C ASN A 91 19.08 -7.23 -13.78
N ARG A 92 19.94 -6.38 -13.19
CA ARG A 92 20.44 -5.15 -13.79
C ARG A 92 21.12 -5.38 -15.16
N THR A 93 21.81 -6.51 -15.32
CA THR A 93 22.46 -6.88 -16.60
C THR A 93 21.53 -7.62 -17.52
N GLN A 94 20.74 -8.55 -16.95
CA GLN A 94 19.77 -9.37 -17.65
C GLN A 94 18.88 -10.05 -16.60
N PRO A 95 17.56 -9.78 -16.56
CA PRO A 95 16.66 -10.43 -15.61
C PRO A 95 16.69 -11.96 -15.74
N ARG A 96 17.00 -12.63 -14.63
CA ARG A 96 17.27 -14.06 -14.50
C ARG A 96 16.82 -14.67 -13.17
N ILE A 97 16.77 -13.89 -12.09
CA ILE A 97 16.27 -14.34 -10.79
C ILE A 97 14.82 -13.86 -10.65
N TYR A 98 13.95 -14.71 -10.12
CA TYR A 98 12.56 -14.39 -9.80
C TYR A 98 12.21 -15.00 -8.44
N LEU A 99 11.68 -14.18 -7.53
CA LEU A 99 11.32 -14.56 -6.18
C LEU A 99 9.80 -14.70 -6.04
N ILE A 100 9.36 -15.82 -5.47
CA ILE A 100 8.00 -15.99 -4.94
C ILE A 100 8.09 -15.80 -3.44
N GLU A 101 7.91 -14.57 -2.96
CA GLU A 101 8.05 -14.24 -1.53
C GLU A 101 6.79 -14.59 -0.71
N HIS A 102 5.60 -14.48 -1.31
CA HIS A 102 4.34 -14.91 -0.73
C HIS A 102 3.41 -15.48 -1.81
N THR A 103 2.57 -16.45 -1.43
CA THR A 103 1.48 -16.91 -2.29
C THR A 103 0.33 -15.91 -2.22
N HIS A 104 0.03 -15.30 -3.38
CA HIS A 104 -1.09 -14.38 -3.55
C HIS A 104 -2.32 -15.11 -4.08
N ASP A 105 -3.49 -14.50 -3.95
CA ASP A 105 -4.79 -15.10 -4.26
C ASP A 105 -4.94 -15.50 -5.74
N GLU A 106 -4.25 -14.82 -6.67
CA GLU A 106 -4.22 -15.19 -8.07
C GLU A 106 -3.36 -16.43 -8.38
N GLY A 107 -2.53 -16.87 -7.43
CA GLY A 107 -1.64 -18.03 -7.54
C GLY A 107 -0.22 -17.69 -7.98
N SER A 108 0.77 -18.30 -7.32
CA SER A 108 2.20 -17.94 -7.39
C SER A 108 2.85 -18.05 -8.78
N TYR A 109 2.26 -18.86 -9.68
CA TYR A 109 2.78 -19.10 -11.04
C TYR A 109 1.93 -18.44 -12.13
N THR A 110 0.87 -17.71 -11.78
CA THR A 110 -0.11 -17.19 -12.75
C THR A 110 0.54 -16.29 -13.79
N TRP A 111 1.33 -15.31 -13.35
CA TRP A 111 2.04 -14.42 -14.27
C TRP A 111 3.19 -15.10 -15.01
N LEU A 112 3.93 -16.00 -14.36
CA LEU A 112 4.98 -16.80 -15.01
C LEU A 112 4.41 -17.61 -16.18
N ASN A 113 3.29 -18.30 -15.96
CA ASN A 113 2.61 -19.11 -16.96
C ASN A 113 2.10 -18.25 -18.14
N ASP A 114 1.47 -17.11 -17.85
CA ASP A 114 0.91 -16.22 -18.87
C ASP A 114 1.98 -15.48 -19.67
N SER A 115 3.14 -15.22 -19.07
CA SER A 115 4.28 -14.56 -19.74
C SER A 115 4.95 -15.45 -20.78
N HIS A 116 4.83 -16.78 -20.62
CA HIS A 116 5.54 -17.79 -21.39
C HIS A 116 7.08 -17.64 -21.38
N ILE A 117 7.63 -16.93 -20.40
CA ILE A 117 9.08 -16.89 -20.17
C ILE A 117 9.50 -18.27 -19.68
N PRO A 118 10.49 -18.93 -20.30
CA PRO A 118 11.01 -20.19 -19.78
C PRO A 118 11.52 -20.03 -18.35
N TYR A 119 11.18 -20.96 -17.45
CA TYR A 119 11.66 -20.90 -16.08
C TYR A 119 11.95 -22.28 -15.48
N GLN A 120 12.83 -22.29 -14.49
CA GLN A 120 13.12 -23.43 -13.63
C GLN A 120 12.79 -23.07 -12.18
N VAL A 121 12.04 -23.92 -11.49
CA VAL A 121 11.72 -23.73 -10.07
C VAL A 121 12.79 -24.40 -9.22
N HIS A 122 13.30 -23.64 -8.26
CA HIS A 122 14.22 -24.05 -7.21
C HIS A 122 13.48 -24.07 -5.87
N GLN A 123 13.85 -24.99 -5.00
CA GLN A 123 13.28 -25.12 -3.64
C GLN A 123 14.28 -24.76 -2.56
N ASP A 124 15.58 -24.92 -2.86
CA ASP A 124 16.66 -24.51 -1.96
C ASP A 124 17.18 -23.13 -2.40
N PRO A 125 17.06 -22.08 -1.55
CA PRO A 125 17.59 -20.75 -1.86
C PRO A 125 19.10 -20.77 -2.13
N TRP A 126 19.85 -21.73 -1.58
CA TRP A 126 21.28 -21.86 -1.82
C TRP A 126 21.61 -22.31 -3.25
N GLU A 127 20.69 -22.92 -4.00
CA GLU A 127 20.91 -23.18 -5.44
C GLU A 127 21.03 -21.87 -6.22
N ILE A 128 20.20 -20.88 -5.88
CA ILE A 128 20.28 -19.52 -6.45
C ILE A 128 21.56 -18.84 -6.01
N VAL A 129 21.89 -18.87 -4.71
CA VAL A 129 23.13 -18.27 -4.18
C VAL A 129 24.34 -18.86 -4.89
N ASN A 130 24.48 -20.19 -4.94
CA ASN A 130 25.61 -20.87 -5.58
C ASN A 130 25.77 -20.49 -7.06
N LYS A 131 24.66 -20.26 -7.77
CA LYS A 131 24.67 -19.88 -9.18
C LYS A 131 25.07 -18.42 -9.40
N TYR A 132 24.67 -17.52 -8.51
CA TYR A 132 24.68 -16.07 -8.76
C TYR A 132 25.56 -15.24 -7.83
N TYR A 133 26.06 -15.77 -6.70
CA TYR A 133 26.79 -14.96 -5.69
C TYR A 133 28.01 -14.23 -6.24
N HIS A 134 28.66 -14.78 -7.28
CA HIS A 134 29.80 -14.16 -7.97
C HIS A 134 29.47 -12.84 -8.69
N GLU A 135 28.19 -12.56 -8.93
CA GLU A 135 27.77 -11.28 -9.50
C GLU A 135 27.77 -10.15 -8.47
N ALA A 136 27.69 -10.48 -7.18
CA ALA A 136 27.90 -9.54 -6.09
C ALA A 136 29.40 -9.37 -5.81
N LYS A 137 29.82 -8.14 -5.48
CA LYS A 137 31.20 -7.82 -5.10
C LYS A 137 31.53 -8.20 -3.65
N GLY A 138 30.52 -8.48 -2.84
CA GLY A 138 30.67 -8.82 -1.42
C GLY A 138 29.34 -8.75 -0.67
N ILE A 139 29.42 -8.64 0.65
CA ILE A 139 28.26 -8.58 1.55
C ILE A 139 28.24 -7.30 2.37
N ILE A 140 27.05 -6.85 2.75
CA ILE A 140 26.80 -5.73 3.67
C ILE A 140 26.01 -6.28 4.84
N ILE A 141 26.54 -6.13 6.06
CA ILE A 141 25.94 -6.67 7.27
C ILE A 141 25.05 -5.60 7.90
N TYR A 142 23.75 -5.85 8.04
CA TYR A 142 22.83 -4.97 8.75
C TYR A 142 22.89 -5.19 10.28
N ASP A 143 22.42 -4.21 11.06
CA ASP A 143 22.31 -4.32 12.52
C ASP A 143 20.96 -4.93 12.94
N PRO A 144 20.92 -6.15 13.51
CA PRO A 144 19.68 -6.72 14.00
C PRO A 144 19.10 -6.00 15.22
N ASN A 145 19.87 -5.13 15.90
CA ASN A 145 19.39 -4.32 17.02
C ASN A 145 18.80 -2.97 16.57
N LEU A 146 18.98 -2.60 15.30
CA LEU A 146 18.37 -1.42 14.68
C LEU A 146 18.01 -1.74 13.23
N LEU A 147 16.80 -2.26 13.04
CA LEU A 147 16.33 -2.81 11.76
C LEU A 147 16.29 -1.76 10.63
N ASP A 148 16.15 -0.47 10.93
CA ASP A 148 16.29 0.62 9.94
C ASP A 148 17.63 0.61 9.19
N SER A 149 18.67 -0.02 9.75
CA SER A 149 19.93 -0.22 9.04
C SER A 149 19.81 -1.11 7.79
N ILE A 150 18.71 -1.86 7.63
CA ILE A 150 18.41 -2.65 6.43
C ILE A 150 18.23 -1.74 5.20
N ASP A 151 17.58 -0.59 5.36
CA ASP A 151 17.36 0.35 4.26
C ASP A 151 18.66 1.04 3.86
N VAL A 152 19.46 1.48 4.84
CA VAL A 152 20.83 1.97 4.62
C VAL A 152 21.69 0.93 3.89
N ALA A 153 21.60 -0.34 4.32
CA ALA A 153 22.29 -1.45 3.68
C ALA A 153 21.80 -1.69 2.25
N THR A 154 20.51 -1.50 1.97
CA THR A 154 19.91 -1.65 0.63
C THR A 154 20.40 -0.56 -0.32
N THR A 155 20.48 0.69 0.14
CA THR A 155 21.11 1.78 -0.62
C THR A 155 22.58 1.48 -0.91
N LEU A 156 23.34 1.04 0.09
CA LEU A 156 24.74 0.61 -0.08
C LEU A 156 24.88 -0.57 -1.05
N ALA A 157 23.95 -1.54 -1.01
CA ALA A 157 23.92 -2.69 -1.90
C ALA A 157 23.79 -2.27 -3.37
N GLY A 158 22.93 -1.28 -3.66
CA GLY A 158 22.87 -0.66 -4.97
C GLY A 158 24.20 -0.04 -5.39
N LEU A 159 24.80 0.78 -4.52
CA LEU A 159 26.03 1.54 -4.83
C LEU A 159 27.29 0.68 -4.93
N LYS A 160 27.37 -0.41 -4.16
CA LYS A 160 28.57 -1.25 -4.03
C LYS A 160 28.42 -2.64 -4.64
N ASP A 161 27.27 -2.96 -5.24
CA ASP A 161 26.92 -4.29 -5.74
C ASP A 161 27.09 -5.38 -4.67
N GLY A 162 26.57 -5.12 -3.46
CA GLY A 162 26.69 -6.02 -2.31
C GLY A 162 25.37 -6.72 -1.96
N MET A 163 25.42 -7.95 -1.48
CA MET A 163 24.23 -8.62 -0.90
C MET A 163 24.03 -8.15 0.55
N VAL A 164 22.81 -7.80 0.92
CA VAL A 164 22.48 -7.44 2.31
C VAL A 164 22.20 -8.72 3.10
N VAL A 165 22.86 -8.90 4.24
CA VAL A 165 22.83 -10.16 4.99
C VAL A 165 22.76 -9.95 6.50
N SER A 166 22.15 -10.91 7.19
CA SER A 166 22.19 -10.98 8.65
C SER A 166 23.60 -11.33 9.15
N PRO A 167 23.92 -11.06 10.42
CA PRO A 167 25.21 -11.49 11.00
C PRO A 167 25.43 -13.00 10.93
N THR A 168 24.36 -13.79 10.94
CA THR A 168 24.41 -15.25 10.77
C THR A 168 24.78 -15.63 9.34
N LEU A 169 24.08 -15.08 8.34
CA LEU A 169 24.40 -15.32 6.93
C LEU A 169 25.80 -14.82 6.55
N ALA A 170 26.28 -13.74 7.17
CA ALA A 170 27.63 -13.24 6.99
C ALA A 170 28.70 -14.26 7.40
N GLN A 171 28.48 -15.03 8.49
CA GLN A 171 29.41 -16.10 8.89
C GLN A 171 29.48 -17.19 7.81
N THR A 172 28.34 -17.56 7.23
CA THR A 172 28.29 -18.56 6.15
C THR A 172 28.98 -18.07 4.88
N LEU A 173 28.70 -16.84 4.44
CA LEU A 173 29.20 -16.30 3.17
C LEU A 173 30.67 -15.86 3.19
N THR A 174 31.22 -15.56 4.37
CA THR A 174 32.67 -15.27 4.52
C THR A 174 33.51 -16.55 4.62
N ALA A 175 32.90 -17.68 5.00
CA ALA A 175 33.54 -18.98 5.05
C ALA A 175 33.63 -19.66 3.67
N ALA A 176 34.35 -20.79 3.61
CA ALA A 176 34.34 -21.66 2.44
C ALA A 176 32.93 -22.25 2.24
N PRO A 177 32.42 -22.36 0.99
CA PRO A 177 33.14 -22.17 -0.28
C PRO A 177 33.10 -20.73 -0.86
N TYR A 178 32.40 -19.79 -0.21
CA TYR A 178 32.05 -18.51 -0.83
C TYR A 178 33.15 -17.45 -0.73
N HIS A 179 33.78 -17.30 0.44
CA HIS A 179 34.84 -16.31 0.71
C HIS A 179 34.49 -14.86 0.32
N MET A 180 33.23 -14.46 0.51
CA MET A 180 32.76 -13.13 0.15
C MET A 180 33.38 -12.05 1.05
N PRO A 181 33.90 -10.94 0.50
CA PRO A 181 34.41 -9.85 1.31
C PRO A 181 33.26 -9.08 1.98
N VAL A 182 33.49 -8.61 3.21
CA VAL A 182 32.60 -7.66 3.88
C VAL A 182 32.87 -6.27 3.33
N LEU A 183 31.89 -5.69 2.64
CA LEU A 183 31.98 -4.35 2.04
C LEU A 183 31.69 -3.27 3.07
N ASP A 184 30.69 -3.51 3.94
CA ASP A 184 30.35 -2.69 5.10
C ASP A 184 29.73 -3.55 6.20
N ASP A 185 29.85 -3.07 7.44
CA ASP A 185 29.22 -3.64 8.62
C ASP A 185 28.54 -2.50 9.39
N LEU A 186 27.22 -2.55 9.47
CA LEU A 186 26.39 -1.49 10.05
C LEU A 186 26.09 -1.69 11.54
N ARG A 187 26.55 -2.79 12.13
CA ARG A 187 26.29 -3.12 13.53
C ARG A 187 26.87 -2.07 14.48
N GLY A 188 26.01 -1.49 15.32
CA GLY A 188 26.38 -0.48 16.31
C GLY A 188 26.72 0.89 15.71
N ASN A 189 26.49 1.12 14.42
CA ASN A 189 26.84 2.40 13.77
C ASN A 189 25.83 3.51 14.07
N PHE A 190 24.59 3.17 14.45
CA PHE A 190 23.51 4.13 14.59
C PHE A 190 22.76 3.93 15.90
N SER A 191 22.29 5.04 16.46
CA SER A 191 21.54 5.05 17.73
C SER A 191 20.03 5.01 17.56
N SER A 192 19.52 5.35 16.38
CA SER A 192 18.09 5.41 16.05
C SER A 192 17.86 5.43 14.54
N ALA A 193 16.62 5.19 14.10
CA ALA A 193 16.19 5.35 12.71
C ALA A 193 16.57 6.73 12.14
N LEU A 194 16.26 7.80 12.90
CA LEU A 194 16.58 9.17 12.50
C LEU A 194 18.09 9.39 12.27
N ASP A 195 18.93 8.82 13.14
CA ASP A 195 20.40 8.88 13.02
C ASP A 195 20.88 8.15 11.76
N ALA A 196 20.37 6.93 11.53
CA ALA A 196 20.68 6.12 10.36
C ALA A 196 20.34 6.85 9.04
N TYR A 197 19.10 7.32 8.87
CA TYR A 197 18.68 8.02 7.65
C TYR A 197 19.32 9.41 7.51
N THR A 198 19.62 10.10 8.62
CA THR A 198 20.38 11.35 8.57
C THR A 198 21.79 11.12 8.04
N TRP A 199 22.48 10.09 8.54
CA TRP A 199 23.80 9.70 8.06
C TRP A 199 23.73 9.28 6.58
N GLU A 200 22.75 8.47 6.22
CA GLU A 200 22.56 7.99 4.84
C GLU A 200 22.38 9.17 3.87
N PHE A 201 21.50 10.11 4.20
CA PHE A 201 21.26 11.30 3.37
C PHE A 201 22.51 12.19 3.26
N GLN A 202 23.37 12.24 4.28
CA GLN A 202 24.60 13.03 4.24
C GLN A 202 25.71 12.38 3.42
N ASN A 203 25.81 11.04 3.45
CA ASN A 203 26.96 10.31 2.93
C ASN A 203 26.69 9.58 1.61
N LEU A 204 25.45 9.10 1.39
CA LEU A 204 25.09 8.26 0.25
C LEU A 204 24.26 9.00 -0.79
N TRP A 205 23.38 9.93 -0.40
CA TRP A 205 22.51 10.67 -1.34
C TRP A 205 23.21 11.23 -2.59
N PRO A 206 24.42 11.84 -2.52
CA PRO A 206 25.09 12.36 -3.71
C PRO A 206 25.49 11.30 -4.75
N GLN A 207 25.51 10.02 -4.36
CA GLN A 207 25.91 8.88 -5.19
C GLN A 207 24.71 8.11 -5.74
N THR A 208 23.51 8.29 -5.15
CA THR A 208 22.28 7.64 -5.59
C THR A 208 21.66 8.28 -6.84
N THR A 209 20.75 7.57 -7.51
CA THR A 209 19.89 8.20 -8.52
C THR A 209 18.93 9.19 -7.86
N HIS A 210 18.73 10.35 -8.49
CA HIS A 210 17.72 11.34 -8.08
C HIS A 210 16.47 11.29 -8.97
N ARG A 211 16.32 10.22 -9.78
CA ARG A 211 15.16 10.01 -10.66
C ARG A 211 14.02 9.23 -10.01
N MET A 212 14.24 8.71 -8.81
CA MET A 212 13.21 8.06 -7.99
C MET A 212 13.61 8.13 -6.52
N LEU A 213 12.62 7.99 -5.64
CA LEU A 213 12.79 7.77 -4.21
C LEU A 213 12.13 6.44 -3.85
N ILE A 214 12.69 5.69 -2.89
CA ILE A 214 12.11 4.44 -2.40
C ILE A 214 11.71 4.59 -0.92
N GLY A 215 10.42 4.44 -0.65
CA GLY A 215 9.79 4.50 0.66
C GLY A 215 9.40 3.14 1.18
N LEU A 216 10.30 2.43 1.85
CA LEU A 216 10.12 1.01 2.14
C LEU A 216 10.33 0.74 3.61
N ARG A 217 9.40 0.05 4.27
CA ARG A 217 9.64 -0.42 5.66
C ARG A 217 10.85 -1.36 5.67
N PRO A 218 11.70 -1.34 6.72
CA PRO A 218 12.80 -2.28 6.82
C PRO A 218 12.31 -3.72 7.05
N THR A 219 11.14 -3.87 7.66
CA THR A 219 10.58 -5.16 8.10
C THR A 219 9.07 -5.25 7.92
N THR A 220 8.58 -6.49 7.98
CA THR A 220 7.17 -6.85 8.11
C THR A 220 6.95 -7.71 9.35
N ASN A 221 5.71 -7.76 9.82
CA ASN A 221 5.30 -8.69 10.86
C ASN A 221 5.14 -10.10 10.27
N ILE A 222 5.54 -11.12 11.03
CA ILE A 222 5.30 -12.50 10.62
C ILE A 222 3.80 -12.84 10.68
N GLN A 223 3.35 -13.64 9.71
CA GLN A 223 2.03 -14.26 9.81
C GLN A 223 2.08 -15.38 10.85
N VAL A 224 1.17 -15.34 11.82
CA VAL A 224 1.10 -16.35 12.86
C VAL A 224 0.49 -17.63 12.28
N PRO A 225 1.20 -18.77 12.32
CA PRO A 225 0.72 -19.99 11.68
C PRO A 225 -0.54 -20.53 12.36
N PRO A 226 -1.47 -21.17 11.64
CA PRO A 226 -2.71 -21.67 12.23
C PRO A 226 -2.51 -22.65 13.41
N ASP A 227 -1.42 -23.42 13.40
CA ASP A 227 -1.11 -24.40 14.44
C ASP A 227 -0.36 -23.80 15.66
N ASN A 228 -0.11 -22.48 15.67
CA ASN A 228 0.53 -21.76 16.78
C ASN A 228 -0.21 -21.94 18.13
N TRP A 229 -1.48 -22.33 18.06
CA TRP A 229 -2.39 -22.47 19.21
C TRP A 229 -2.68 -23.91 19.60
N LYS A 230 -2.05 -24.92 18.98
CA LYS A 230 -2.37 -26.34 19.18
C LYS A 230 -2.23 -26.84 20.63
N ASP A 231 -1.35 -26.19 21.41
CA ASP A 231 -1.08 -26.54 22.81
C ASP A 231 -1.88 -25.70 23.80
N PHE A 232 -2.75 -24.79 23.33
CA PHE A 232 -3.60 -23.96 24.19
C PHE A 232 -4.89 -24.71 24.58
N GLN A 233 -5.25 -24.61 25.85
CA GLN A 233 -6.48 -25.19 26.39
C GLN A 233 -7.38 -24.08 26.93
N THR A 234 -8.67 -24.13 26.61
CA THR A 234 -9.65 -23.17 27.15
C THR A 234 -9.73 -23.28 28.67
N VAL A 235 -9.54 -22.16 29.36
CA VAL A 235 -9.60 -22.07 30.83
C VAL A 235 -10.79 -21.25 31.31
N LEU A 236 -11.33 -20.35 30.47
CA LEU A 236 -12.49 -19.53 30.78
C LEU A 236 -13.15 -19.04 29.48
N GLN A 237 -14.49 -19.01 29.42
CA GLN A 237 -15.22 -18.54 28.24
C GLN A 237 -16.58 -17.95 28.62
N GLU A 238 -16.95 -16.83 28.00
CA GLU A 238 -18.32 -16.31 28.02
C GLU A 238 -19.17 -17.07 27.00
N SER A 239 -20.34 -17.53 27.45
CA SER A 239 -21.28 -18.35 26.67
C SER A 239 -22.38 -17.53 26.01
N LYS A 240 -22.50 -16.25 26.36
CA LYS A 240 -23.53 -15.32 25.85
C LYS A 240 -22.90 -14.18 25.06
N GLN A 241 -23.60 -13.73 24.02
CA GLN A 241 -23.22 -12.53 23.26
C GLN A 241 -23.59 -11.26 24.04
N LEU A 242 -22.75 -10.88 25.00
CA LEU A 242 -22.90 -9.68 25.82
C LEU A 242 -21.98 -8.57 25.28
N THR A 243 -22.54 -7.43 24.94
CA THR A 243 -21.82 -6.29 24.30
C THR A 243 -21.94 -4.99 25.10
N ASP A 244 -22.60 -5.03 26.26
CA ASP A 244 -22.93 -3.86 27.08
C ASP A 244 -22.10 -3.78 28.37
N GLY A 245 -21.13 -4.69 28.55
CA GLY A 245 -20.33 -4.78 29.76
C GLY A 245 -21.09 -5.22 31.01
N SER A 246 -22.32 -5.74 30.89
CA SER A 246 -23.13 -6.21 32.02
C SER A 246 -22.48 -7.35 32.82
N ASN A 247 -21.52 -8.06 32.23
CA ASN A 247 -20.75 -9.12 32.88
C ASN A 247 -19.38 -8.65 33.43
N ARG A 248 -19.14 -7.34 33.58
CA ARG A 248 -17.88 -6.84 34.15
C ARG A 248 -17.69 -7.29 35.59
N GLN A 249 -16.61 -8.01 35.83
CA GLN A 249 -16.17 -8.45 37.14
C GLN A 249 -14.72 -8.93 37.09
N THR A 250 -14.15 -9.22 38.26
CA THR A 250 -12.86 -9.90 38.37
C THR A 250 -13.04 -11.41 38.30
N TYR A 251 -12.51 -12.03 37.25
CA TYR A 251 -12.45 -13.47 37.06
C TYR A 251 -11.11 -14.01 37.58
N THR A 252 -11.13 -15.07 38.39
CA THR A 252 -9.89 -15.73 38.85
C THR A 252 -9.70 -17.03 38.09
N ILE A 253 -8.57 -17.15 37.41
CA ILE A 253 -8.21 -18.28 36.56
C ILE A 253 -7.07 -19.05 37.24
N ASP A 254 -7.28 -20.34 37.51
CA ASP A 254 -6.24 -21.23 38.02
C ASP A 254 -5.41 -21.78 36.86
N LEU A 255 -4.12 -21.41 36.83
CA LEU A 255 -3.15 -21.81 35.82
C LEU A 255 -2.15 -22.84 36.33
N SER A 256 -2.37 -23.43 37.50
CA SER A 256 -1.43 -24.35 38.15
C SER A 256 -1.13 -25.60 37.30
N ASN A 257 -2.09 -26.05 36.47
CA ASN A 257 -1.91 -27.17 35.54
C ASN A 257 -0.96 -26.86 34.37
N PHE A 258 -0.64 -25.58 34.14
CA PHE A 258 0.29 -25.12 33.10
C PHE A 258 1.68 -24.81 33.66
N LEU A 259 1.94 -25.10 34.94
CA LEU A 259 3.28 -25.02 35.51
C LEU A 259 4.21 -26.13 34.97
N GLY A 260 5.51 -25.93 35.14
CA GLY A 260 6.56 -26.89 34.77
C GLY A 260 7.20 -26.68 33.40
N GLY A 261 6.85 -25.59 32.69
CA GLY A 261 7.62 -25.04 31.57
C GLY A 261 8.38 -23.77 31.96
N ASP A 262 8.98 -23.08 30.98
CA ASP A 262 9.73 -21.83 31.18
C ASP A 262 8.83 -20.65 31.58
N ALA A 263 7.57 -20.66 31.12
CA ALA A 263 6.56 -19.65 31.42
C ALA A 263 5.15 -20.24 31.22
N VAL A 264 4.14 -19.49 31.66
CA VAL A 264 2.73 -19.75 31.34
C VAL A 264 2.21 -18.65 30.43
N TYR A 265 1.59 -19.05 29.33
CA TYR A 265 1.03 -18.18 28.31
C TYR A 265 -0.48 -18.15 28.44
N LEU A 266 -1.07 -16.96 28.51
CA LEU A 266 -2.51 -16.75 28.68
C LEU A 266 -3.04 -15.90 27.53
N ARG A 267 -3.82 -16.51 26.65
CA ARG A 267 -4.38 -15.90 25.44
C ARG A 267 -5.82 -15.48 25.65
N PHE A 268 -6.15 -14.27 25.22
CA PHE A 268 -7.49 -13.69 25.23
C PHE A 268 -7.92 -13.45 23.78
N GLN A 269 -9.12 -13.88 23.43
CA GLN A 269 -9.71 -13.70 22.11
C GLN A 269 -11.23 -13.57 22.20
N ASP A 270 -11.85 -13.12 21.12
CA ASP A 270 -13.30 -13.06 20.99
C ASP A 270 -13.93 -14.47 21.00
N ALA A 271 -14.95 -14.67 21.84
CA ALA A 271 -15.73 -15.91 21.89
C ALA A 271 -16.73 -16.03 20.71
N PHE A 272 -17.15 -14.91 20.12
CA PHE A 272 -18.06 -14.85 18.96
C PHE A 272 -17.49 -13.91 17.89
N PRO A 273 -16.43 -14.32 17.17
CA PRO A 273 -15.64 -13.47 16.28
C PRO A 273 -16.40 -12.85 15.09
N ASN A 274 -17.69 -13.16 14.92
CA ASN A 274 -18.53 -12.67 13.83
C ASN A 274 -19.25 -11.35 14.15
N ASP A 275 -19.43 -10.99 15.42
CA ASP A 275 -20.12 -9.75 15.81
C ASP A 275 -19.15 -8.60 16.17
N GLY A 276 -17.89 -8.93 16.46
CA GLY A 276 -16.82 -7.96 16.71
C GLY A 276 -16.86 -7.36 18.11
N TRP A 277 -17.21 -8.14 19.12
CA TRP A 277 -17.27 -7.71 20.52
C TRP A 277 -16.52 -8.67 21.45
N GLY A 278 -15.20 -8.58 21.48
CA GLY A 278 -14.38 -9.51 22.24
C GLY A 278 -14.14 -9.12 23.70
N PRO A 279 -13.12 -9.72 24.35
CA PRO A 279 -12.76 -9.41 25.74
C PRO A 279 -12.30 -7.96 25.85
N SER A 280 -12.75 -7.27 26.90
CA SER A 280 -12.17 -6.01 27.35
C SER A 280 -11.46 -6.24 28.69
N VAL A 281 -10.13 -6.14 28.74
CA VAL A 281 -9.29 -6.42 29.92
C VAL A 281 -8.76 -5.12 30.52
N HIS A 282 -9.27 -4.77 31.71
CA HIS A 282 -8.87 -3.56 32.43
C HIS A 282 -7.68 -3.80 33.36
N GLN A 283 -7.74 -4.80 34.23
CA GLN A 283 -6.68 -5.04 35.22
C GLN A 283 -6.35 -6.52 35.32
N VAL A 284 -5.05 -6.83 35.38
CA VAL A 284 -4.53 -8.20 35.52
C VAL A 284 -3.65 -8.27 36.76
N THR A 285 -3.83 -9.30 37.59
CA THR A 285 -2.97 -9.62 38.73
C THR A 285 -2.61 -11.10 38.71
N ALA A 286 -1.33 -11.42 38.52
CA ALA A 286 -0.84 -12.79 38.59
C ALA A 286 -0.22 -13.05 39.97
N ASN A 287 -0.59 -14.17 40.58
CA ASN A 287 -0.15 -14.56 41.90
C ASN A 287 0.44 -15.98 41.88
N ALA A 288 1.64 -16.15 42.40
CA ALA A 288 2.33 -17.43 42.57
C ALA A 288 2.52 -17.74 44.07
N ASP A 289 1.93 -18.84 44.54
CA ASP A 289 1.97 -19.31 45.94
C ASP A 289 1.62 -18.21 46.98
N GLY A 290 0.64 -17.37 46.68
CA GLY A 290 0.21 -16.26 47.53
C GLY A 290 0.92 -14.94 47.27
N ASN A 291 2.00 -14.90 46.47
CA ASN A 291 2.75 -13.69 46.16
C ASN A 291 2.36 -13.10 44.80
N VAL A 292 2.09 -11.80 44.74
CA VAL A 292 1.85 -11.10 43.46
C VAL A 292 3.16 -11.01 42.68
N ILE A 293 3.17 -11.58 41.47
CA ILE A 293 4.32 -11.57 40.55
C ILE A 293 4.13 -10.64 39.35
N ALA A 294 2.89 -10.25 39.07
CA ALA A 294 2.56 -9.25 38.05
C ALA A 294 1.29 -8.50 38.46
N GLN A 295 1.26 -7.19 38.27
CA GLN A 295 0.04 -6.39 38.40
C GLN A 295 0.12 -5.20 37.46
N PHE A 296 -0.85 -5.08 36.56
CA PHE A 296 -0.88 -4.01 35.56
C PHE A 296 -2.31 -3.73 35.08
N THR A 297 -2.47 -2.57 34.46
CA THR A 297 -3.68 -2.17 33.75
C THR A 297 -3.47 -2.42 32.25
N GLY A 298 -4.50 -2.87 31.53
CA GLY A 298 -4.46 -3.00 30.08
C GLY A 298 -4.09 -1.66 29.42
N CYS A 299 -3.25 -1.70 28.40
CA CYS A 299 -2.71 -0.57 27.66
C CYS A 299 -1.81 0.38 28.47
N SER A 300 -1.32 -0.07 29.63
CA SER A 300 -0.31 0.65 30.40
C SER A 300 1.10 0.27 29.96
N GLN A 301 2.07 1.15 30.20
CA GLN A 301 3.48 0.84 29.94
C GLN A 301 3.97 -0.39 30.74
N GLN A 302 3.35 -0.69 31.88
CA GLN A 302 3.65 -1.87 32.68
C GLN A 302 3.16 -3.17 32.00
N GLU A 303 2.09 -3.12 31.20
CA GLU A 303 1.58 -4.28 30.46
C GLU A 303 2.61 -4.80 29.47
N GLU A 304 3.38 -3.92 28.83
CA GLU A 304 4.41 -4.27 27.82
C GLU A 304 5.48 -5.25 28.36
N GLN A 305 5.66 -5.33 29.69
CA GLN A 305 6.58 -6.29 30.30
C GLN A 305 6.04 -7.74 30.29
N TYR A 306 4.73 -7.90 30.12
CA TYR A 306 4.02 -9.17 30.24
C TYR A 306 3.33 -9.58 28.95
N ILE A 307 3.11 -8.68 27.99
CA ILE A 307 2.57 -9.05 26.69
C ILE A 307 3.63 -9.78 25.87
N PHE A 308 3.25 -10.91 25.30
CA PHE A 308 4.08 -11.72 24.41
C PHE A 308 3.70 -11.51 22.94
N ASP A 309 2.41 -11.30 22.69
CA ASP A 309 1.87 -11.09 21.36
C ASP A 309 0.65 -10.16 21.46
N HIS A 310 0.67 -9.04 20.75
CA HIS A 310 -0.46 -8.11 20.70
C HIS A 310 -1.61 -8.62 19.85
N GLY A 311 -1.40 -9.54 18.91
CA GLY A 311 -2.44 -10.22 18.13
C GLY A 311 -3.48 -9.31 17.47
N ASN A 312 -3.08 -8.13 17.00
CA ASN A 312 -3.98 -7.06 16.50
C ASN A 312 -5.05 -6.61 17.50
N SER A 313 -4.82 -6.77 18.80
CA SER A 313 -5.63 -6.16 19.85
C SER A 313 -5.49 -4.64 19.84
N SER A 314 -6.49 -3.96 20.39
CA SER A 314 -6.59 -2.50 20.42
C SER A 314 -6.70 -2.00 21.85
N CYS A 315 -6.53 -0.69 22.00
CA CYS A 315 -6.48 -0.02 23.29
C CYS A 315 -7.55 1.07 23.39
N ASP A 316 -8.30 1.05 24.49
CA ASP A 316 -9.01 2.22 24.99
C ASP A 316 -8.11 2.89 26.03
N LEU A 317 -7.71 4.14 25.76
CA LEU A 317 -6.82 4.92 26.63
C LEU A 317 -7.60 5.93 27.51
N SER A 318 -8.90 5.72 27.70
CA SER A 318 -9.72 6.58 28.56
C SER A 318 -9.21 6.57 29.99
N GLN A 319 -9.10 7.76 30.59
CA GLN A 319 -8.52 7.92 31.93
C GLN A 319 -9.26 7.15 33.03
N THR A 320 -10.54 6.85 32.82
CA THR A 320 -11.41 6.20 33.81
C THR A 320 -11.68 4.73 33.52
N ASN A 321 -11.33 4.23 32.34
CA ASN A 321 -11.65 2.86 31.93
C ASN A 321 -10.65 2.29 30.92
N ALA A 322 -9.37 2.61 31.07
CA ALA A 322 -8.33 2.14 30.14
C ALA A 322 -8.28 0.61 30.10
N HIS A 323 -8.38 0.02 28.92
CA HIS A 323 -8.39 -1.44 28.78
C HIS A 323 -7.89 -1.86 27.39
N ARG A 324 -7.34 -3.07 27.33
CA ARG A 324 -7.03 -3.75 26.06
C ARG A 324 -8.24 -4.57 25.62
N PHE A 325 -8.54 -4.56 24.33
CA PHE A 325 -9.62 -5.38 23.78
C PHE A 325 -9.24 -6.07 22.47
N ALA A 326 -9.92 -7.17 22.17
CA ALA A 326 -9.63 -7.99 21.01
C ALA A 326 -10.90 -8.45 20.30
N ASP A 327 -11.35 -7.67 19.32
CA ASP A 327 -12.59 -7.93 18.59
C ASP A 327 -12.38 -8.83 17.36
N GLY A 328 -13.38 -9.66 17.05
CA GLY A 328 -13.36 -10.48 15.85
C GLY A 328 -12.25 -11.52 15.90
N LYS A 329 -11.32 -11.50 14.94
CA LYS A 329 -10.19 -12.44 14.90
C LYS A 329 -8.97 -11.97 15.71
N SER A 330 -9.01 -10.77 16.29
CA SER A 330 -7.93 -10.27 17.13
C SER A 330 -7.82 -11.10 18.41
N TYR A 331 -6.63 -11.09 18.99
CA TYR A 331 -6.32 -11.73 20.27
C TYR A 331 -5.17 -10.97 20.94
N PHE A 332 -4.80 -11.35 22.15
CA PHE A 332 -3.49 -11.01 22.73
C PHE A 332 -3.04 -12.11 23.69
N VAL A 333 -1.74 -12.20 23.94
CA VAL A 333 -1.14 -13.24 24.80
C VAL A 333 -0.29 -12.58 25.87
N TYR A 334 -0.56 -12.87 27.14
CA TYR A 334 0.35 -12.57 28.23
C TYR A 334 1.28 -13.75 28.52
N ARG A 335 2.49 -13.45 28.98
CA ARG A 335 3.51 -14.40 29.44
C ARG A 335 3.85 -14.12 30.90
N PHE A 336 3.65 -15.12 31.74
CA PHE A 336 3.99 -15.08 33.16
C PHE A 336 5.14 -16.05 33.46
N VAL A 337 6.18 -15.56 34.14
CA VAL A 337 7.31 -16.39 34.58
C VAL A 337 7.22 -16.58 36.10
N PRO A 338 6.57 -17.66 36.58
CA PRO A 338 6.50 -17.92 38.01
C PRO A 338 7.87 -18.33 38.57
N PRO A 339 8.16 -18.05 39.86
CA PRO A 339 9.37 -18.52 40.51
C PRO A 339 9.58 -20.04 40.40
N ALA A 340 10.84 -20.46 40.37
CA ALA A 340 11.15 -21.89 40.32
C ALA A 340 10.56 -22.63 41.53
N GLY A 341 9.89 -23.75 41.26
CA GLY A 341 9.25 -24.57 42.29
C GLY A 341 7.82 -24.17 42.65
N THR A 342 7.26 -23.13 42.03
CA THR A 342 5.87 -22.71 42.25
C THR A 342 4.88 -23.86 42.16
N LYS A 343 3.92 -23.90 43.08
CA LYS A 343 2.89 -24.96 43.16
C LYS A 343 1.51 -24.48 42.76
N GLN A 344 1.22 -23.23 43.01
CA GLN A 344 -0.03 -22.59 42.65
C GLN A 344 0.24 -21.31 41.86
N LEU A 345 -0.42 -21.18 40.71
CA LEU A 345 -0.44 -19.95 39.91
C LEU A 345 -1.87 -19.58 39.60
N THR A 346 -2.30 -18.40 40.03
CA THR A 346 -3.65 -17.86 39.74
C THR A 346 -3.52 -16.49 39.11
N VAL A 347 -4.35 -16.22 38.10
CA VAL A 347 -4.42 -14.90 37.47
C VAL A 347 -5.83 -14.34 37.65
N SER A 348 -5.94 -13.18 38.30
CA SER A 348 -7.18 -12.43 38.46
C SER A 348 -7.27 -11.35 37.40
N VAL A 349 -8.38 -11.31 36.65
CA VAL A 349 -8.59 -10.40 35.51
C VAL A 349 -9.91 -9.65 35.68
N ASP A 350 -9.88 -8.31 35.82
CA ASP A 350 -11.05 -7.45 35.65
C ASP A 350 -11.34 -7.30 34.16
N MET A 351 -12.40 -7.96 33.68
CA MET A 351 -12.78 -7.96 32.27
C MET A 351 -14.29 -8.10 32.05
N TRP A 352 -14.73 -7.85 30.83
CA TRP A 352 -16.13 -7.95 30.40
C TRP A 352 -16.26 -8.27 28.91
N ASN A 353 -17.51 -8.33 28.43
CA ASN A 353 -17.93 -8.71 27.07
C ASN A 353 -17.62 -10.17 26.75
N GLN A 354 -17.27 -10.49 25.50
CA GLN A 354 -17.29 -11.86 24.99
C GLN A 354 -15.87 -12.44 24.95
N PHE A 355 -15.40 -12.89 26.11
CA PHE A 355 -14.05 -13.46 26.26
C PHE A 355 -14.02 -14.96 25.98
N LEU A 356 -12.98 -15.41 25.27
CA LEU A 356 -12.47 -16.77 25.28
C LEU A 356 -11.01 -16.71 25.72
N VAL A 357 -10.72 -17.30 26.88
CA VAL A 357 -9.40 -17.33 27.48
C VAL A 357 -8.86 -18.75 27.45
N SER A 358 -7.66 -18.90 26.93
CA SER A 358 -6.95 -20.17 26.85
C SER A 358 -5.53 -20.05 27.38
N ALA A 359 -4.96 -21.14 27.87
CA ALA A 359 -3.62 -21.16 28.43
C ALA A 359 -2.76 -22.29 27.90
N SER A 360 -1.44 -22.08 27.87
CA SER A 360 -0.46 -23.10 27.58
C SER A 360 0.81 -22.93 28.41
N LYS A 361 1.53 -24.04 28.60
CA LYS A 361 2.90 -24.07 29.13
C LYS A 361 3.96 -24.15 28.02
N VAL A 362 3.51 -24.36 26.78
CA VAL A 362 4.35 -24.39 25.59
C VAL A 362 4.30 -23.00 24.99
N ALA A 363 5.46 -22.42 24.70
CA ALA A 363 5.53 -21.13 24.04
C ALA A 363 4.93 -21.21 22.64
N PRO A 364 4.14 -20.21 22.20
CA PRO A 364 3.77 -20.10 20.80
C PRO A 364 5.05 -20.06 19.94
N ALA A 365 5.01 -20.72 18.78
CA ALA A 365 6.15 -20.78 17.85
C ALA A 365 6.44 -19.43 17.19
N ALA A 366 5.43 -18.56 17.10
CA ALA A 366 5.49 -17.23 16.51
C ALA A 366 4.68 -16.23 17.33
N SER A 367 5.11 -14.96 17.31
CA SER A 367 4.34 -13.81 17.80
C SER A 367 4.07 -12.86 16.63
N SER A 368 2.87 -12.30 16.53
CA SER A 368 2.55 -11.31 15.49
C SER A 368 3.35 -10.01 15.63
N ASP A 369 3.97 -9.78 16.78
CA ASP A 369 4.86 -8.64 17.03
C ASP A 369 6.28 -8.87 16.49
N GLN A 370 6.62 -10.10 16.12
CA GLN A 370 7.94 -10.42 15.59
C GLN A 370 8.07 -9.81 14.19
N GLN A 371 9.06 -8.93 14.07
CA GLN A 371 9.44 -8.31 12.82
C GLN A 371 10.54 -9.10 12.13
N VAL A 372 10.38 -9.30 10.82
CA VAL A 372 11.38 -9.93 9.95
C VAL A 372 11.68 -9.06 8.74
N PRO A 373 12.91 -9.10 8.20
CA PRO A 373 13.19 -8.48 6.91
C PRO A 373 12.33 -9.08 5.80
N PHE A 374 12.10 -8.32 4.73
CA PHE A 374 11.45 -8.79 3.50
C PHE A 374 12.14 -8.22 2.26
N GLY A 375 11.89 -8.82 1.09
CA GLY A 375 12.61 -8.54 -0.15
C GLY A 375 11.89 -7.62 -1.15
N TYR A 376 10.57 -7.50 -1.10
CA TYR A 376 9.76 -6.68 -2.03
C TYR A 376 10.37 -5.31 -2.35
N LEU A 377 10.31 -4.91 -3.63
CA LEU A 377 10.85 -3.68 -4.21
C LEU A 377 12.38 -3.48 -4.10
N ARG A 378 13.09 -4.23 -3.23
CA ARG A 378 14.54 -4.06 -3.00
C ARG A 378 15.36 -4.47 -4.21
N ASP A 379 14.87 -5.43 -5.01
CA ASP A 379 15.47 -5.78 -6.31
C ASP A 379 15.57 -4.53 -7.20
N TYR A 380 14.49 -3.76 -7.29
CA TYR A 380 14.41 -2.57 -8.11
C TYR A 380 15.21 -1.41 -7.55
N ALA A 381 15.20 -1.23 -6.22
CA ALA A 381 15.99 -0.21 -5.54
C ALA A 381 17.49 -0.42 -5.76
N VAL A 382 17.97 -1.65 -5.54
CA VAL A 382 19.36 -2.06 -5.73
C VAL A 382 19.75 -1.92 -7.19
N ALA A 383 18.91 -2.41 -8.12
CA ALA A 383 19.20 -2.35 -9.54
C ALA A 383 19.36 -0.91 -10.07
N ASN A 384 18.67 0.06 -9.46
CA ASN A 384 18.67 1.46 -9.90
C ASN A 384 19.54 2.40 -9.06
N HIS A 385 20.27 1.90 -8.08
CA HIS A 385 21.08 2.71 -7.15
C HIS A 385 20.22 3.75 -6.43
N ALA A 386 19.01 3.36 -6.03
CA ALA A 386 18.03 4.26 -5.43
C ALA A 386 18.31 4.51 -3.94
N PHE A 387 17.85 5.67 -3.47
CA PHE A 387 17.87 6.04 -2.05
C PHE A 387 16.64 5.44 -1.36
N VAL A 388 16.85 4.58 -0.36
CA VAL A 388 15.82 3.83 0.37
C VAL A 388 15.69 4.36 1.79
N PHE A 389 14.46 4.60 2.25
CA PHE A 389 14.24 5.05 3.62
C PHE A 389 12.80 4.77 4.11
N TRP A 390 12.62 4.74 5.43
CA TRP A 390 11.31 4.74 6.09
C TRP A 390 11.24 5.81 7.18
N LEU A 391 10.54 6.91 6.92
CA LEU A 391 10.36 8.01 7.87
C LEU A 391 8.86 8.28 8.08
N THR A 392 8.48 8.54 9.33
CA THR A 392 7.08 8.88 9.64
C THR A 392 6.64 10.19 8.99
N ALA A 393 5.41 10.19 8.47
CA ALA A 393 4.75 11.38 7.93
C ALA A 393 3.92 12.16 8.96
N SER A 394 3.66 11.59 10.15
CA SER A 394 2.70 12.16 11.11
C SER A 394 3.09 12.11 12.59
N MET A 395 4.03 11.25 13.01
CA MET A 395 4.26 10.95 14.42
C MET A 395 5.45 11.69 15.07
N ASP A 396 6.57 11.87 14.36
CA ASP A 396 7.81 12.45 14.90
C ASP A 396 8.24 13.71 14.10
N PRO A 397 8.27 14.91 14.72
CA PRO A 397 8.64 16.15 14.02
C PRO A 397 10.02 16.16 13.38
N ASN A 398 11.01 15.48 13.96
CA ASN A 398 12.37 15.45 13.41
C ASN A 398 12.46 14.52 12.20
N GLN A 399 11.78 13.36 12.25
CA GLN A 399 11.66 12.50 11.08
C GLN A 399 10.88 13.19 9.96
N ILE A 400 9.77 13.87 10.27
CA ILE A 400 9.00 14.68 9.32
C ILE A 400 9.88 15.75 8.68
N ALA A 401 10.75 16.41 9.45
CA ALA A 401 11.68 17.41 8.93
C ALA A 401 12.72 16.80 7.97
N LEU A 402 13.28 15.63 8.29
CA LEU A 402 14.19 14.92 7.40
C LEU A 402 13.48 14.44 6.13
N PHE A 403 12.25 13.92 6.24
CA PHE A 403 11.47 13.48 5.09
C PHE A 403 11.19 14.65 4.14
N ASN A 404 10.74 15.80 4.65
CA ASN A 404 10.58 17.01 3.85
C ASN A 404 11.88 17.43 3.16
N LYS A 405 13.04 17.27 3.82
CA LYS A 405 14.35 17.59 3.25
C LYS A 405 14.70 16.66 2.08
N ILE A 406 14.40 15.37 2.19
CA ILE A 406 14.61 14.38 1.11
C ILE A 406 13.70 14.70 -0.09
N LEU A 407 12.40 14.96 0.14
CA LEU A 407 11.45 15.31 -0.92
C LEU A 407 11.82 16.62 -1.62
N ALA A 408 12.32 17.62 -0.90
CA ALA A 408 12.80 18.88 -1.48
C ALA A 408 14.11 18.73 -2.28
N ALA A 409 14.84 17.62 -2.14
CA ALA A 409 16.12 17.39 -2.80
C ALA A 409 15.98 16.83 -4.22
N VAL A 410 14.77 16.44 -4.64
CA VAL A 410 14.46 15.97 -5.99
C VAL A 410 13.72 17.02 -6.82
N LYS A 411 13.63 16.81 -8.13
CA LYS A 411 12.89 17.71 -9.02
C LYS A 411 11.39 17.40 -8.95
N PRO A 412 10.49 18.41 -9.09
CA PRO A 412 9.08 18.13 -9.31
C PRO A 412 8.86 17.19 -10.50
N GLY A 413 7.95 16.24 -10.35
CA GLY A 413 7.73 15.12 -11.26
C GLY A 413 8.61 13.89 -11.00
N THR A 414 9.26 13.79 -9.82
CA THR A 414 9.98 12.59 -9.41
C THR A 414 9.01 11.58 -8.76
N PRO A 415 9.05 10.28 -9.12
CA PRO A 415 8.27 9.25 -8.45
C PRO A 415 8.85 8.88 -7.07
N TYR A 416 7.95 8.65 -6.12
CA TYR A 416 8.20 7.97 -4.86
C TYR A 416 7.55 6.58 -4.93
N LEU A 417 8.36 5.52 -4.96
CA LEU A 417 7.87 4.15 -5.01
C LEU A 417 7.89 3.57 -3.59
N GLY A 418 6.78 2.99 -3.16
CA GLY A 418 6.61 2.48 -1.81
C GLY A 418 5.46 3.17 -1.08
N TRP A 419 5.51 3.23 0.25
CA TRP A 419 4.37 3.66 1.07
C TRP A 419 4.75 4.53 2.28
N PHE A 420 3.75 4.83 3.12
CA PHE A 420 3.87 5.68 4.30
C PHE A 420 3.28 4.97 5.54
N ASP A 421 3.57 5.48 6.72
CA ASP A 421 2.89 5.10 7.96
C ASP A 421 1.49 5.72 8.08
N ASP A 422 1.27 6.87 7.45
CA ASP A 422 0.00 7.59 7.36
C ASP A 422 -0.21 8.07 5.91
N GLU A 423 -1.15 7.46 5.18
CA GLU A 423 -1.39 7.78 3.77
C GLU A 423 -1.79 9.25 3.54
N PRO A 424 -2.84 9.81 4.20
CA PRO A 424 -3.21 11.20 3.98
C PRO A 424 -2.07 12.20 4.25
N ALA A 425 -1.28 11.99 5.30
CA ALA A 425 -0.13 12.85 5.61
C ALA A 425 1.00 12.68 4.59
N GLY A 426 1.34 11.44 4.23
CA GLY A 426 2.41 11.09 3.31
C GLY A 426 2.16 11.57 1.89
N VAL A 427 0.99 11.26 1.33
CA VAL A 427 0.60 11.70 -0.03
C VAL A 427 0.52 13.21 -0.12
N LYS A 428 -0.01 13.87 0.93
CA LYS A 428 -0.01 15.34 1.01
C LYS A 428 1.40 15.91 1.03
N MET A 429 2.30 15.35 1.86
CA MET A 429 3.69 15.81 1.95
C MET A 429 4.40 15.65 0.61
N ALA A 430 4.32 14.47 -0.03
CA ALA A 430 4.89 14.24 -1.36
C ALA A 430 4.33 15.22 -2.41
N SER A 431 3.00 15.40 -2.43
CA SER A 431 2.33 16.33 -3.34
C SER A 431 2.85 17.76 -3.22
N GLN A 432 3.07 18.25 -1.99
CA GLN A 432 3.56 19.61 -1.73
C GLN A 432 4.97 19.88 -2.28
N HIS A 433 5.78 18.82 -2.47
CA HIS A 433 7.09 18.90 -3.11
C HIS A 433 7.06 18.56 -4.60
N GLY A 434 5.88 18.37 -5.19
CA GLY A 434 5.73 17.94 -6.57
C GLY A 434 6.26 16.53 -6.81
N VAL A 435 6.16 15.65 -5.81
CA VAL A 435 6.50 14.23 -5.89
C VAL A 435 5.19 13.44 -5.94
N TYR A 436 5.08 12.48 -6.84
CA TYR A 436 3.92 11.59 -6.93
C TYR A 436 4.27 10.19 -6.44
N VAL A 437 3.27 9.49 -5.95
CA VAL A 437 3.40 8.20 -5.26
C VAL A 437 3.03 7.07 -6.20
N LEU A 438 3.77 5.97 -6.11
CA LEU A 438 3.46 4.67 -6.68
C LEU A 438 3.51 3.66 -5.54
N ALA A 439 2.36 3.19 -5.07
CA ALA A 439 2.34 2.14 -4.05
C ALA A 439 2.93 0.87 -4.66
N ALA A 440 4.08 0.46 -4.13
CA ALA A 440 4.91 -0.61 -4.69
C ALA A 440 5.75 -1.33 -3.62
N ASP A 441 5.51 -1.06 -2.33
CA ASP A 441 6.26 -1.64 -1.21
C ASP A 441 6.04 -3.16 -1.08
N TRP A 442 5.02 -3.71 -1.75
CA TRP A 442 4.75 -5.14 -1.90
C TRP A 442 4.80 -5.61 -3.36
N PHE A 443 5.36 -4.81 -4.27
CA PHE A 443 5.49 -5.21 -5.67
C PHE A 443 6.62 -6.23 -5.81
N SER A 444 6.36 -7.33 -6.52
CA SER A 444 7.31 -8.42 -6.69
C SER A 444 8.05 -8.32 -8.01
N ASN A 445 9.35 -8.62 -8.03
CA ASN A 445 10.11 -8.83 -9.27
C ASN A 445 10.02 -7.68 -10.29
N LEU A 446 10.01 -6.42 -9.83
CA LEU A 446 9.81 -5.26 -10.72
C LEU A 446 10.96 -5.14 -11.74
N THR A 447 12.16 -5.61 -11.40
CA THR A 447 13.29 -5.71 -12.34
C THR A 447 13.01 -6.69 -13.49
N VAL A 448 12.24 -7.75 -13.26
CA VAL A 448 11.79 -8.69 -14.29
C VAL A 448 10.68 -8.06 -15.13
N TRP A 449 9.60 -7.61 -14.48
CA TRP A 449 8.39 -7.15 -15.17
C TRP A 449 8.59 -5.88 -16.00
N SER A 450 9.49 -4.98 -15.58
CA SER A 450 9.90 -3.82 -16.38
C SER A 450 10.62 -4.21 -17.67
N GLY A 451 11.27 -5.39 -17.67
CA GLY A 451 11.96 -5.94 -18.82
C GLY A 451 11.04 -6.67 -19.81
N VAL A 452 9.89 -7.19 -19.38
CA VAL A 452 9.01 -8.00 -20.24
C VAL A 452 8.37 -7.12 -21.33
N PRO A 453 8.78 -7.29 -22.61
CA PRO A 453 8.32 -6.40 -23.66
C PRO A 453 6.88 -6.72 -24.04
N ALA A 454 5.99 -5.75 -23.92
CA ALA A 454 4.61 -5.88 -24.39
C ALA A 454 4.10 -4.56 -25.00
N PRO A 455 3.39 -4.59 -26.14
CA PRO A 455 2.82 -3.39 -26.74
C PRO A 455 1.60 -2.90 -25.94
N SER A 456 1.36 -1.60 -25.88
CA SER A 456 0.07 -1.09 -25.40
C SER A 456 -1.02 -1.32 -26.46
N LEU A 457 -2.04 -2.13 -26.13
CA LEU A 457 -3.17 -2.47 -26.97
C LEU A 457 -4.41 -1.67 -26.56
N LYS A 458 -4.42 -0.37 -26.88
CA LYS A 458 -5.51 0.56 -26.54
C LYS A 458 -6.90 -0.08 -26.75
N ILE A 459 -7.71 -0.09 -25.69
CA ILE A 459 -9.08 -0.59 -25.76
C ILE A 459 -9.85 0.26 -26.78
N LYS A 460 -10.52 -0.40 -27.73
CA LYS A 460 -11.27 0.30 -28.77
C LYS A 460 -12.42 1.08 -28.14
N PRO A 461 -12.58 2.38 -28.46
CA PRO A 461 -13.75 3.14 -28.04
C PRO A 461 -15.03 2.50 -28.56
N ILE A 462 -16.07 2.48 -27.73
CA ILE A 462 -17.41 2.04 -28.10
C ILE A 462 -18.31 3.27 -28.11
N ALA A 463 -19.09 3.44 -29.18
CA ALA A 463 -19.99 4.57 -29.28
C ALA A 463 -20.97 4.60 -28.10
N ALA A 464 -21.20 5.78 -27.54
CA ALA A 464 -22.27 5.97 -26.58
C ALA A 464 -23.64 5.62 -27.20
N PRO A 465 -24.58 5.07 -26.42
CA PRO A 465 -25.97 5.00 -26.86
C PRO A 465 -26.51 6.42 -27.11
N PRO A 466 -27.58 6.59 -27.90
CA PRO A 466 -28.22 7.89 -28.07
C PRO A 466 -28.64 8.49 -26.73
N LEU A 467 -28.43 9.79 -26.55
CA LEU A 467 -28.87 10.50 -25.36
C LEU A 467 -30.40 10.44 -25.25
N GLN A 468 -30.88 10.05 -24.08
CA GLN A 468 -32.29 9.98 -23.71
C GLN A 468 -32.49 10.61 -22.34
N ASN A 469 -33.75 10.90 -21.99
CA ASN A 469 -34.11 11.26 -20.63
C ASN A 469 -34.13 9.98 -19.77
N LYS A 470 -32.93 9.59 -19.32
CA LYS A 470 -32.69 8.46 -18.42
C LYS A 470 -31.74 8.84 -17.30
N VAL A 471 -31.67 7.98 -16.28
CA VAL A 471 -30.63 8.04 -15.25
C VAL A 471 -29.46 7.16 -15.67
N TYR A 472 -28.37 7.77 -16.12
CA TYR A 472 -27.16 7.06 -16.50
C TYR A 472 -26.30 6.77 -15.26
N VAL A 473 -25.95 5.50 -15.09
CA VAL A 473 -25.11 5.01 -13.98
C VAL A 473 -23.80 4.46 -14.55
N THR A 474 -22.67 4.76 -13.91
CA THR A 474 -21.38 4.15 -14.26
C THR A 474 -20.63 3.71 -13.00
N PHE A 475 -19.95 2.56 -13.08
CA PHE A 475 -19.24 1.94 -11.96
C PHE A 475 -17.73 2.02 -12.19
N VAL A 476 -16.98 2.51 -11.20
CA VAL A 476 -15.53 2.63 -11.26
C VAL A 476 -14.91 1.82 -10.12
N VAL A 477 -14.12 0.81 -10.45
CA VAL A 477 -13.33 0.02 -9.50
C VAL A 477 -12.09 0.83 -9.10
N SER A 478 -11.89 1.04 -7.80
CA SER A 478 -10.82 1.86 -7.23
C SER A 478 -9.44 1.16 -7.18
N ASP A 479 -8.48 1.82 -6.53
CA ASP A 479 -7.16 1.30 -6.14
C ASP A 479 -6.15 1.02 -7.27
N GLY A 480 -6.47 1.32 -8.53
CA GLY A 480 -5.54 1.10 -9.63
C GLY A 480 -4.31 2.01 -9.66
N ASP A 481 -4.13 2.95 -8.73
CA ASP A 481 -2.88 3.72 -8.62
C ASP A 481 -1.78 2.89 -7.94
N ASN A 482 -2.22 1.86 -7.22
CA ASN A 482 -1.39 0.92 -6.49
C ASN A 482 -0.85 -0.16 -7.44
N LEU A 483 0.46 -0.16 -7.71
CA LEU A 483 1.09 -1.08 -8.66
C LEU A 483 1.02 -2.54 -8.19
N GLN A 484 1.15 -2.79 -6.90
CA GLN A 484 1.02 -4.14 -6.33
C GLN A 484 -0.45 -4.64 -6.37
N TYR A 485 -1.44 -3.74 -6.36
CA TYR A 485 -2.82 -4.11 -6.68
C TYR A 485 -2.96 -4.50 -8.15
N ASP A 486 -2.39 -3.72 -9.07
CA ASP A 486 -2.40 -4.01 -10.51
C ASP A 486 -1.72 -5.35 -10.83
N GLU A 487 -0.64 -5.71 -10.09
CA GLU A 487 0.03 -7.01 -10.15
C GLU A 487 -0.84 -8.13 -9.56
N HIS A 488 -1.35 -7.98 -8.34
CA HIS A 488 -1.97 -9.07 -7.60
C HIS A 488 -3.50 -9.00 -7.67
N TYR A 489 -4.12 -8.28 -6.73
CA TYR A 489 -5.54 -8.41 -6.47
C TYR A 489 -6.45 -7.97 -7.64
N MET A 490 -5.99 -7.06 -8.51
CA MET A 490 -6.70 -6.73 -9.75
C MET A 490 -6.89 -7.97 -10.62
N ARG A 491 -5.94 -8.91 -10.67
CA ARG A 491 -6.06 -10.16 -11.44
C ARG A 491 -7.21 -11.02 -10.93
N VAL A 492 -7.37 -11.11 -9.61
CA VAL A 492 -8.46 -11.84 -8.96
C VAL A 492 -9.81 -11.23 -9.32
N LEU A 493 -9.95 -9.91 -9.19
CA LEU A 493 -11.18 -9.20 -9.53
C LEU A 493 -11.46 -9.24 -11.03
N TRP A 494 -10.42 -9.19 -11.85
CA TRP A 494 -10.53 -9.35 -13.29
C TRP A 494 -11.16 -10.71 -13.55
N ASP A 495 -10.59 -11.81 -13.08
CA ASP A 495 -11.07 -13.17 -13.37
C ASP A 495 -12.42 -13.58 -12.73
N ASP A 496 -13.08 -12.65 -12.02
CA ASP A 496 -14.43 -12.85 -11.49
C ASP A 496 -15.45 -13.23 -12.59
N PRO A 497 -16.31 -14.25 -12.37
CA PRO A 497 -17.29 -14.72 -13.35
C PRO A 497 -18.42 -13.72 -13.64
N GLY A 498 -18.52 -12.63 -12.88
CA GLY A 498 -19.37 -11.48 -13.14
C GLY A 498 -18.82 -10.54 -14.22
N ARG A 499 -17.50 -10.56 -14.49
CA ARG A 499 -16.83 -9.69 -15.47
C ARG A 499 -17.49 -9.81 -16.84
N GLY A 500 -17.65 -8.67 -17.51
CA GLY A 500 -18.19 -8.58 -18.86
C GLY A 500 -19.72 -8.64 -18.95
N LYS A 501 -20.45 -8.86 -17.85
CA LYS A 501 -21.93 -8.85 -17.85
C LYS A 501 -22.53 -7.44 -17.75
N VAL A 502 -21.82 -6.51 -17.12
CA VAL A 502 -22.19 -5.09 -17.00
C VAL A 502 -20.97 -4.21 -17.28
N PRO A 503 -21.16 -2.97 -17.77
CA PRO A 503 -20.08 -2.01 -17.91
C PRO A 503 -19.32 -1.73 -16.61
N LEU A 504 -18.00 -1.87 -16.64
CA LEU A 504 -17.08 -1.55 -15.55
C LEU A 504 -15.92 -0.69 -16.05
N ASN A 505 -15.58 0.33 -15.25
CA ASN A 505 -14.35 1.09 -15.42
C ASN A 505 -13.34 0.63 -14.37
N TRP A 506 -12.23 0.08 -14.81
CA TRP A 506 -11.15 -0.36 -13.94
C TRP A 506 -10.12 0.76 -13.87
N SER A 507 -9.91 1.34 -12.68
CA SER A 507 -8.73 2.17 -12.49
C SER A 507 -7.48 1.31 -12.61
N ILE A 508 -6.45 1.85 -13.25
CA ILE A 508 -5.15 1.19 -13.46
C ILE A 508 -4.06 2.24 -13.63
N ASN A 509 -2.82 1.93 -13.23
CA ASN A 509 -1.74 2.90 -13.22
C ASN A 509 -1.16 3.09 -14.63
N PRO A 510 -1.18 4.31 -15.21
CA PRO A 510 -0.63 4.54 -16.55
C PRO A 510 0.88 4.27 -16.67
N LEU A 511 1.62 4.27 -15.56
CA LEU A 511 3.05 3.98 -15.52
C LEU A 511 3.39 2.50 -15.60
N LEU A 512 2.41 1.58 -15.63
CA LEU A 512 2.66 0.20 -16.05
C LEU A 512 3.33 0.12 -17.43
N ILE A 513 3.19 1.14 -18.28
CA ILE A 513 3.93 1.26 -19.56
C ILE A 513 5.45 1.20 -19.39
N ASP A 514 5.97 1.68 -18.26
CA ASP A 514 7.39 1.62 -17.92
C ASP A 514 7.67 0.53 -16.86
N ALA A 515 6.82 0.44 -15.83
CA ALA A 515 6.99 -0.43 -14.67
C ALA A 515 6.81 -1.92 -14.99
N ALA A 516 5.71 -2.27 -15.67
CA ALA A 516 5.34 -3.66 -15.95
C ALA A 516 4.44 -3.74 -17.19
N PRO A 517 5.00 -3.55 -18.42
CA PRO A 517 4.21 -3.42 -19.64
C PRO A 517 3.34 -4.65 -19.92
N PHE A 518 3.80 -5.82 -19.46
CA PHE A 518 3.10 -7.08 -19.59
C PHE A 518 1.73 -7.09 -18.90
N PHE A 519 1.62 -6.55 -17.68
CA PHE A 519 0.36 -6.52 -16.94
C PHE A 519 -0.67 -5.62 -17.63
N LEU A 520 -0.26 -4.40 -18.02
CA LEU A 520 -1.13 -3.51 -18.79
C LEU A 520 -1.60 -4.18 -20.10
N ASN A 521 -0.69 -4.83 -20.81
CA ASN A 521 -1.03 -5.54 -22.05
C ASN A 521 -2.02 -6.69 -21.80
N TYR A 522 -1.87 -7.45 -20.71
CA TYR A 522 -2.77 -8.53 -20.35
C TYR A 522 -4.20 -8.00 -20.17
N TYR A 523 -4.40 -6.98 -19.35
CA TYR A 523 -5.72 -6.38 -19.12
C TYR A 523 -6.31 -5.77 -20.40
N GLN A 524 -5.50 -5.08 -21.19
CA GLN A 524 -5.93 -4.52 -22.47
C GLN A 524 -6.36 -5.59 -23.48
N ARG A 525 -5.59 -6.68 -23.59
CA ARG A 525 -5.83 -7.76 -24.57
C ARG A 525 -7.05 -8.61 -24.20
N THR A 526 -7.30 -8.78 -22.91
CA THR A 526 -8.37 -9.64 -22.38
C THR A 526 -9.64 -8.88 -22.01
N ALA A 527 -9.64 -7.55 -22.18
CA ALA A 527 -10.81 -6.70 -21.97
C ALA A 527 -11.99 -7.12 -22.86
N THR A 528 -13.17 -7.22 -22.25
CA THR A 528 -14.44 -7.38 -22.95
C THR A 528 -14.94 -6.04 -23.48
N SER A 529 -16.06 -6.03 -24.21
CA SER A 529 -16.71 -4.77 -24.61
C SER A 529 -17.19 -3.94 -23.42
N ASN A 530 -17.41 -4.57 -22.26
CA ASN A 530 -17.89 -3.90 -21.06
C ASN A 530 -16.76 -3.41 -20.15
N ASP A 531 -15.50 -3.71 -20.45
CA ASP A 531 -14.36 -3.24 -19.69
C ASP A 531 -13.79 -1.95 -20.29
N LEU A 532 -13.51 -0.97 -19.44
CA LEU A 532 -12.75 0.23 -19.75
C LEU A 532 -11.63 0.41 -18.73
N LEU A 533 -10.41 0.66 -19.19
CA LEU A 533 -9.31 1.08 -18.33
C LEU A 533 -9.29 2.61 -18.22
N VAL A 534 -9.30 3.12 -16.98
CA VAL A 534 -9.22 4.56 -16.68
C VAL A 534 -7.94 4.85 -15.90
N ALA A 535 -7.34 6.03 -16.10
CA ALA A 535 -6.15 6.38 -15.34
C ALA A 535 -6.52 6.57 -13.87
N ALA A 536 -5.80 5.86 -13.01
CA ALA A 536 -6.03 5.89 -11.58
C ALA A 536 -5.61 7.23 -10.91
N PRO A 537 -5.96 7.44 -9.62
CA PRO A 537 -5.58 8.61 -8.84
C PRO A 537 -4.11 9.00 -9.00
N SER A 538 -3.77 10.22 -9.41
CA SER A 538 -4.61 11.29 -9.97
C SER A 538 -4.10 11.76 -11.35
N GLY A 539 -3.43 10.85 -12.08
CA GLY A 539 -2.65 11.14 -13.27
C GLY A 539 -1.72 9.97 -13.62
N ALA A 540 -0.41 10.23 -13.78
CA ALA A 540 0.57 9.15 -13.93
C ALA A 540 0.86 8.40 -12.61
N GLY A 541 0.62 9.01 -11.46
CA GLY A 541 0.68 8.38 -10.15
C GLY A 541 -0.15 9.14 -9.14
N TYR A 542 -0.15 8.69 -7.89
CA TYR A 542 -1.00 9.20 -6.83
C TYR A 542 -0.45 10.49 -6.22
N PHE A 543 -1.28 11.53 -6.20
CA PHE A 543 -1.03 12.81 -5.56
C PHE A 543 -2.36 13.53 -5.33
N TYR A 544 -2.35 14.56 -4.50
CA TYR A 544 -3.47 15.48 -4.30
C TYR A 544 -3.27 16.74 -5.14
N PRO A 545 -4.05 16.95 -6.22
CA PRO A 545 -3.86 18.08 -7.13
C PRO A 545 -3.93 19.46 -6.47
N SER A 546 -4.78 19.63 -5.45
CA SER A 546 -4.86 20.88 -4.70
C SER A 546 -3.65 21.16 -3.80
N GLN A 547 -2.85 20.13 -3.50
CA GLN A 547 -1.63 20.25 -2.69
C GLN A 547 -0.36 20.38 -3.55
N TRP A 548 -0.44 20.13 -4.86
CA TRP A 548 0.69 20.25 -5.79
C TRP A 548 1.10 21.72 -6.02
N PRO A 549 2.39 22.05 -6.20
CA PRO A 549 2.83 23.39 -6.61
C PRO A 549 2.11 23.87 -7.89
N GLN A 550 1.21 24.85 -7.76
CA GLN A 550 0.25 25.18 -8.81
C GLN A 550 0.89 25.74 -10.09
N ASP A 551 2.09 26.31 -9.99
CA ASP A 551 2.93 26.75 -11.12
C ASP A 551 3.53 25.56 -11.90
N ASN A 552 3.76 24.43 -11.24
CA ASN A 552 4.29 23.21 -11.83
C ASN A 552 3.18 22.23 -12.30
N LEU A 553 1.99 22.24 -11.68
CA LEU A 553 0.91 21.27 -11.93
C LEU A 553 0.58 21.07 -13.43
N PRO A 554 0.43 22.13 -14.27
CA PRO A 554 0.16 21.94 -15.70
C PRO A 554 1.27 21.19 -16.43
N THR A 555 2.53 21.40 -16.04
CA THR A 555 3.69 20.71 -16.64
C THR A 555 3.66 19.22 -16.32
N TYR A 556 3.43 18.88 -15.06
CA TYR A 556 3.32 17.48 -14.63
C TYR A 556 2.12 16.78 -15.30
N LEU A 557 0.96 17.44 -15.37
CA LEU A 557 -0.21 16.87 -16.03
C LEU A 557 0.00 16.68 -17.55
N GLN A 558 0.74 17.57 -18.22
CA GLN A 558 1.11 17.36 -19.62
C GLN A 558 2.04 16.16 -19.82
N GLN A 559 2.98 15.94 -18.89
CA GLN A 559 3.82 14.74 -18.88
C GLN A 559 2.98 13.48 -18.66
N SER A 560 2.10 13.51 -17.65
CA SER A 560 1.14 12.44 -17.37
C SER A 560 0.27 12.11 -18.58
N ASN A 561 -0.21 13.13 -19.30
CA ASN A 561 -1.06 12.94 -20.48
C ASN A 561 -0.38 12.07 -21.56
N LYS A 562 0.96 12.08 -21.67
CA LYS A 562 1.67 11.20 -22.60
C LYS A 562 1.42 9.72 -22.30
N TYR A 563 1.45 9.34 -21.02
CA TYR A 563 1.15 7.99 -20.57
C TYR A 563 -0.32 7.64 -20.78
N LEU A 564 -1.24 8.55 -20.44
CA LEU A 564 -2.67 8.34 -20.69
C LEU A 564 -2.95 8.05 -22.17
N ARG A 565 -2.38 8.87 -23.07
CA ARG A 565 -2.55 8.66 -24.52
C ARG A 565 -1.85 7.40 -25.03
N ALA A 566 -0.74 6.99 -24.42
CA ALA A 566 -0.07 5.74 -24.74
C ALA A 566 -0.86 4.52 -24.25
N MET A 567 -1.46 4.58 -23.06
CA MET A 567 -2.38 3.59 -22.49
C MET A 567 -3.70 3.53 -23.28
N GLY A 568 -4.09 4.64 -23.90
CA GLY A 568 -5.30 4.75 -24.71
C GLY A 568 -6.53 5.21 -23.93
N THR A 569 -6.34 5.95 -22.84
CA THR A 569 -7.43 6.56 -22.09
C THR A 569 -7.34 8.08 -22.14
N ASP A 570 -8.47 8.75 -21.96
CA ASP A 570 -8.60 10.20 -21.77
C ASP A 570 -9.49 10.52 -20.56
N ILE A 571 -9.61 9.58 -19.63
CA ILE A 571 -10.36 9.69 -18.38
C ILE A 571 -9.40 9.50 -17.22
N ILE A 572 -9.57 10.34 -16.20
CA ILE A 572 -8.83 10.26 -14.94
C ILE A 572 -9.82 10.02 -13.81
N TYR A 573 -9.52 9.09 -12.93
CA TYR A 573 -10.00 9.11 -11.56
C TYR A 573 -8.97 9.89 -10.73
N ALA A 574 -9.39 10.98 -10.08
CA ALA A 574 -8.55 11.81 -9.22
C ALA A 574 -9.06 11.80 -7.77
N LEU A 575 -8.13 11.67 -6.84
CA LEU A 575 -8.32 11.87 -5.40
C LEU A 575 -7.64 13.18 -4.97
N ASP A 576 -8.29 13.90 -4.06
CA ASP A 576 -7.81 15.17 -3.55
C ASP A 576 -8.36 15.45 -2.14
N THR A 577 -7.63 16.26 -1.38
CA THR A 577 -8.07 16.77 -0.07
C THR A 577 -9.24 17.76 -0.17
N SER A 578 -9.40 18.42 -1.32
CA SER A 578 -10.48 19.37 -1.56
C SER A 578 -11.76 18.65 -2.00
N SER A 579 -12.86 18.78 -1.24
CA SER A 579 -14.13 18.11 -1.54
C SER A 579 -14.73 18.47 -2.90
N THR A 580 -14.43 19.65 -3.43
CA THR A 580 -14.76 20.09 -4.79
C THR A 580 -13.49 20.50 -5.52
N MET A 581 -13.47 20.33 -6.84
CA MET A 581 -12.29 20.62 -7.66
C MET A 581 -11.97 22.12 -7.65
N PRO A 582 -10.80 22.55 -7.15
CA PRO A 582 -10.39 23.95 -7.21
C PRO A 582 -10.29 24.44 -8.66
N ALA A 583 -10.55 25.73 -8.90
CA ALA A 583 -10.57 26.30 -10.25
C ALA A 583 -9.21 26.14 -10.99
N SER A 584 -8.09 26.32 -10.28
CA SER A 584 -6.74 26.14 -10.83
C SER A 584 -6.46 24.70 -11.24
N VAL A 585 -6.84 23.74 -10.40
CA VAL A 585 -6.75 22.29 -10.68
C VAL A 585 -7.60 21.94 -11.89
N GLY A 586 -8.86 22.40 -11.92
CA GLY A 586 -9.73 22.20 -13.08
C GLY A 586 -9.18 22.82 -14.36
N GLN A 587 -8.45 23.94 -14.26
CA GLN A 587 -7.83 24.59 -15.43
C GLN A 587 -6.66 23.76 -15.94
N ALA A 588 -5.88 23.18 -15.04
CA ALA A 588 -4.76 22.31 -15.39
C ALA A 588 -5.27 21.02 -16.07
N TYR A 589 -6.28 20.34 -15.52
CA TYR A 589 -6.88 19.16 -16.16
C TYR A 589 -7.54 19.49 -17.52
N ALA A 590 -8.19 20.65 -17.66
CA ALA A 590 -8.80 21.04 -18.92
C ALA A 590 -7.79 21.14 -20.08
N GLN A 591 -6.51 21.43 -19.79
CA GLN A 591 -5.44 21.49 -20.80
C GLN A 591 -5.06 20.11 -21.37
N MET A 592 -5.38 19.02 -20.66
CA MET A 592 -5.08 17.65 -21.10
C MET A 592 -6.04 17.13 -22.18
N LYS A 593 -7.15 17.85 -22.43
CA LYS A 593 -8.22 17.48 -23.37
C LYS A 593 -8.86 16.13 -23.02
N LEU A 594 -9.19 15.95 -21.75
CA LEU A 594 -9.83 14.74 -21.23
C LEU A 594 -11.30 14.65 -21.68
N ASN A 595 -11.82 13.43 -21.77
CA ASN A 595 -13.25 13.20 -21.91
C ASN A 595 -13.99 13.56 -20.62
N GLY A 596 -13.43 13.17 -19.47
CA GLY A 596 -13.92 13.59 -18.15
C GLY A 596 -13.00 13.17 -17.00
N VAL A 597 -13.36 13.64 -15.80
CA VAL A 597 -12.66 13.30 -14.55
C VAL A 597 -13.67 12.76 -13.54
N PHE A 598 -13.44 11.54 -13.05
CA PHE A 598 -14.07 11.08 -11.81
C PHE A 598 -13.28 11.69 -10.64
N TYR A 599 -13.93 12.42 -9.74
CA TYR A 599 -13.26 13.26 -8.74
C TYR A 599 -13.78 13.00 -7.33
N ASN A 600 -12.92 12.44 -6.47
CA ASN A 600 -13.23 12.08 -5.09
C ASN A 600 -14.39 11.07 -4.94
N ILE A 601 -14.46 10.52 -3.73
CA ILE A 601 -15.56 9.69 -3.25
C ILE A 601 -16.36 10.50 -2.22
N SER A 602 -17.68 10.37 -2.27
CA SER A 602 -18.63 10.99 -1.36
C SER A 602 -19.84 10.07 -1.13
N ASN A 603 -20.75 10.47 -0.25
CA ASN A 603 -22.02 9.79 -0.04
C ASN A 603 -23.10 10.17 -1.08
N GLN A 604 -22.76 11.01 -2.06
CA GLN A 604 -23.62 11.44 -3.15
C GLN A 604 -22.76 11.62 -4.41
N SER A 605 -23.35 11.35 -5.58
CA SER A 605 -22.70 11.67 -6.84
C SER A 605 -23.05 13.09 -7.28
N THR A 606 -22.13 13.77 -7.95
CA THR A 606 -22.41 15.02 -8.67
C THR A 606 -21.88 14.91 -10.08
N ALA A 607 -22.50 15.59 -11.05
CA ALA A 607 -21.97 15.72 -12.40
C ALA A 607 -22.03 17.19 -12.80
N SER A 608 -20.89 17.76 -13.20
CA SER A 608 -20.75 19.18 -13.50
C SER A 608 -19.78 19.41 -14.65
N VAL A 609 -19.78 20.63 -15.20
CA VAL A 609 -18.81 21.06 -16.21
C VAL A 609 -17.91 22.13 -15.62
N VAL A 610 -16.64 21.81 -15.45
CA VAL A 610 -15.60 22.72 -14.96
C VAL A 610 -14.96 23.44 -16.15
N ASN A 611 -14.69 24.74 -15.98
CA ASN A 611 -14.08 25.61 -17.00
C ASN A 611 -14.78 25.57 -18.37
N GLY A 612 -16.09 25.35 -18.38
CA GLY A 612 -16.94 25.38 -19.57
C GLY A 612 -16.69 24.25 -20.58
N ASN A 613 -15.83 23.27 -20.29
CA ASN A 613 -15.53 22.19 -21.26
C ASN A 613 -15.13 20.84 -20.64
N LEU A 614 -14.84 20.75 -19.34
CA LEU A 614 -14.40 19.52 -18.69
C LEU A 614 -15.52 18.93 -17.82
N PRO A 615 -16.17 17.82 -18.23
CA PRO A 615 -17.03 17.05 -17.36
C PRO A 615 -16.27 16.52 -16.15
N VAL A 616 -16.83 16.74 -14.96
CA VAL A 616 -16.30 16.24 -13.69
C VAL A 616 -17.44 15.60 -12.90
N SER A 617 -17.19 14.40 -12.38
CA SER A 617 -18.19 13.63 -11.63
C SER A 617 -17.66 13.19 -10.27
N THR A 618 -18.28 13.62 -9.16
CA THR A 618 -17.99 13.04 -7.85
C THR A 618 -18.68 11.71 -7.69
N GLN A 619 -17.98 10.73 -7.11
CA GLN A 619 -18.43 9.36 -7.06
C GLN A 619 -19.17 9.06 -5.76
N LEU A 620 -20.35 8.46 -5.88
CA LEU A 620 -21.09 7.89 -4.76
C LEU A 620 -20.39 6.59 -4.30
N ASN A 621 -20.24 6.39 -3.00
CA ASN A 621 -19.94 5.10 -2.40
C ASN A 621 -20.83 4.85 -1.17
N ALA A 622 -21.08 3.58 -0.86
CA ALA A 622 -21.81 3.15 0.32
C ALA A 622 -21.24 1.83 0.85
N SER A 623 -21.61 1.46 2.08
CA SER A 623 -21.00 0.36 2.84
C SER A 623 -21.39 -1.05 2.41
N SER A 624 -22.37 -1.21 1.51
CA SER A 624 -22.83 -2.50 0.98
C SER A 624 -23.56 -2.33 -0.35
N ASP A 625 -23.75 -3.41 -1.10
CA ASP A 625 -24.42 -3.38 -2.40
C ASP A 625 -25.86 -2.84 -2.29
N ASP A 626 -26.62 -3.29 -1.29
CA ASP A 626 -27.97 -2.75 -1.01
C ASP A 626 -27.92 -1.26 -0.66
N ALA A 627 -26.90 -0.83 0.10
CA ALA A 627 -26.74 0.59 0.41
C ALA A 627 -26.38 1.41 -0.84
N VAL A 628 -25.62 0.85 -1.77
CA VAL A 628 -25.33 1.47 -3.07
C VAL A 628 -26.61 1.59 -3.90
N VAL A 629 -27.40 0.51 -4.03
CA VAL A 629 -28.71 0.53 -4.73
C VAL A 629 -29.62 1.60 -4.13
N ASN A 630 -29.76 1.61 -2.79
CA ASN A 630 -30.59 2.59 -2.10
C ASN A 630 -30.10 4.03 -2.33
N ALA A 631 -28.80 4.28 -2.31
CA ALA A 631 -28.25 5.61 -2.55
C ALA A 631 -28.45 6.08 -4.00
N ILE A 632 -28.31 5.19 -5.00
CA ILE A 632 -28.63 5.49 -6.40
C ILE A 632 -30.12 5.84 -6.54
N GLN A 633 -31.01 5.04 -5.93
CA GLN A 633 -32.45 5.27 -5.97
C GLN A 633 -32.86 6.55 -5.26
N GLN A 634 -32.26 6.84 -4.10
CA GLN A 634 -32.49 8.05 -3.33
C GLN A 634 -32.08 9.30 -4.12
N GLN A 635 -30.92 9.26 -4.78
CA GLN A 635 -30.44 10.37 -5.60
C GLN A 635 -31.35 10.64 -6.81
N ALA A 636 -31.97 9.59 -7.36
CA ALA A 636 -32.94 9.70 -8.46
C ALA A 636 -34.39 9.88 -8.02
N ALA A 637 -34.69 9.97 -6.72
CA ALA A 637 -36.08 9.92 -6.20
C ALA A 637 -36.96 11.07 -6.71
N ASN A 638 -36.36 12.24 -6.95
CA ASN A 638 -37.05 13.44 -7.43
C ASN A 638 -36.84 13.71 -8.93
N TRP A 639 -36.30 12.74 -9.67
CA TRP A 639 -36.07 12.89 -11.11
C TRP A 639 -37.40 12.87 -11.87
N ASP A 640 -37.67 13.92 -12.64
CA ASP A 640 -38.98 14.15 -13.29
C ASP A 640 -39.11 13.56 -14.70
N GLY A 641 -38.05 12.89 -15.19
CA GLY A 641 -38.01 12.28 -16.51
C GLY A 641 -37.87 13.24 -17.69
N LYS A 642 -37.62 14.54 -17.46
CA LYS A 642 -37.54 15.55 -18.54
C LYS A 642 -36.13 15.86 -19.04
N SER A 643 -35.12 15.47 -18.29
CA SER A 643 -33.70 15.61 -18.63
C SER A 643 -32.92 14.39 -18.19
N PRO A 644 -31.74 14.10 -18.76
CA PRO A 644 -30.86 13.05 -18.25
C PRO A 644 -30.35 13.38 -16.84
N LEU A 645 -30.10 12.35 -16.04
CA LEU A 645 -29.39 12.43 -14.76
C LEU A 645 -28.16 11.51 -14.81
N PHE A 646 -27.05 11.94 -14.19
CA PHE A 646 -25.78 11.25 -14.24
C PHE A 646 -25.30 10.91 -12.82
N ILE A 647 -25.04 9.62 -12.56
CA ILE A 647 -24.59 9.11 -11.27
C ILE A 647 -23.36 8.22 -11.51
N SER A 648 -22.20 8.62 -11.00
CA SER A 648 -21.01 7.77 -10.96
C SER A 648 -20.86 7.13 -9.59
N VAL A 649 -20.49 5.85 -9.55
CA VAL A 649 -20.36 5.05 -8.33
C VAL A 649 -18.95 4.50 -8.25
N SER A 650 -18.29 4.71 -7.11
CA SER A 650 -17.00 4.08 -6.78
C SER A 650 -17.25 2.74 -6.10
N LEU A 651 -16.70 1.68 -6.67
CA LEU A 651 -16.67 0.33 -6.14
C LEU A 651 -15.28 0.11 -5.52
N ILE A 652 -15.23 -0.02 -4.19
CA ILE A 652 -13.96 -0.20 -3.48
C ILE A 652 -13.43 -1.59 -3.77
N ALA A 653 -12.28 -1.68 -4.43
CA ALA A 653 -11.73 -2.93 -4.95
C ALA A 653 -11.68 -4.04 -3.89
N TRP A 654 -11.23 -3.71 -2.68
CA TRP A 654 -11.09 -4.63 -1.54
C TRP A 654 -12.40 -5.15 -0.94
N ASN A 655 -13.54 -4.55 -1.31
CA ASN A 655 -14.85 -4.86 -0.75
C ASN A 655 -15.90 -5.26 -1.80
N THR A 656 -15.56 -5.23 -3.09
CA THR A 656 -16.52 -5.41 -4.19
C THR A 656 -15.91 -6.18 -5.35
N THR A 657 -16.74 -6.95 -6.04
CA THR A 657 -16.39 -7.75 -7.21
C THR A 657 -17.21 -7.34 -8.43
N ALA A 658 -16.86 -7.86 -9.61
CA ALA A 658 -17.68 -7.68 -10.80
C ALA A 658 -19.07 -8.34 -10.63
N THR A 659 -19.17 -9.44 -9.88
CA THR A 659 -20.43 -10.09 -9.52
C THR A 659 -21.33 -9.18 -8.68
N ASP A 660 -20.76 -8.41 -7.75
CA ASP A 660 -21.52 -7.44 -6.94
C ASP A 660 -22.04 -6.28 -7.81
N ALA A 661 -21.23 -5.81 -8.77
CA ALA A 661 -21.69 -4.80 -9.74
C ALA A 661 -22.86 -5.31 -10.60
N VAL A 662 -22.87 -6.60 -10.96
CA VAL A 662 -24.00 -7.24 -11.65
C VAL A 662 -25.23 -7.25 -10.76
N TYR A 663 -25.09 -7.60 -9.48
CA TYR A 663 -26.19 -7.55 -8.51
C TYR A 663 -26.78 -6.13 -8.43
N ILE A 664 -25.96 -5.10 -8.24
CA ILE A 664 -26.41 -3.70 -8.15
C ILE A 664 -27.18 -3.31 -9.42
N ALA A 665 -26.63 -3.61 -10.60
CA ALA A 665 -27.28 -3.28 -11.88
C ALA A 665 -28.63 -3.97 -12.08
N GLN A 666 -28.80 -5.22 -11.62
CA GLN A 666 -30.05 -5.97 -11.72
C GLN A 666 -31.17 -5.40 -10.83
N HIS A 667 -30.81 -4.64 -9.78
CA HIS A 667 -31.76 -3.98 -8.88
C HIS A 667 -32.15 -2.56 -9.33
N LEU A 668 -31.68 -2.12 -10.51
CA LEU A 668 -32.08 -0.87 -11.13
C LEU A 668 -33.19 -1.11 -12.18
N ASP A 669 -34.26 -0.33 -12.12
CA ASP A 669 -35.38 -0.42 -13.05
C ASP A 669 -35.06 0.16 -14.46
N ASN A 670 -36.04 0.12 -15.37
CA ASN A 670 -35.87 0.50 -16.77
C ASN A 670 -35.53 1.99 -17.03
N LYS A 671 -35.70 2.86 -16.02
CA LYS A 671 -35.36 4.28 -16.13
C LYS A 671 -33.86 4.53 -16.01
N TYR A 672 -33.13 3.56 -15.45
CA TYR A 672 -31.68 3.57 -15.37
C TYR A 672 -31.04 3.02 -16.65
N SER A 673 -29.80 3.39 -16.91
CA SER A 673 -28.96 2.78 -17.93
C SER A 673 -27.52 2.76 -17.46
N VAL A 674 -27.01 1.55 -17.22
CA VAL A 674 -25.61 1.34 -16.84
C VAL A 674 -24.75 1.46 -18.10
N VAL A 675 -23.74 2.32 -18.07
CA VAL A 675 -22.87 2.65 -19.20
C VAL A 675 -21.41 2.70 -18.76
N ARG A 676 -20.48 2.53 -19.72
CA ARG A 676 -19.05 2.76 -19.47
C ARG A 676 -18.77 4.23 -19.20
N GLY A 677 -17.64 4.53 -18.57
CA GLY A 677 -17.22 5.88 -18.21
C GLY A 677 -16.97 6.79 -19.40
N ASP A 678 -16.45 6.26 -20.51
CA ASP A 678 -16.30 6.99 -21.77
C ASP A 678 -17.65 7.41 -22.37
N GLN A 679 -18.62 6.50 -22.36
CA GLN A 679 -20.00 6.76 -22.78
C GLN A 679 -20.69 7.73 -21.80
N PHE A 680 -20.50 7.56 -20.50
CA PHE A 680 -21.04 8.43 -19.44
C PHE A 680 -20.63 9.88 -19.65
N PHE A 681 -19.34 10.13 -19.87
CA PHE A 681 -18.84 11.48 -20.14
C PHE A 681 -19.25 11.99 -21.51
N GLN A 682 -19.29 11.15 -22.55
CA GLN A 682 -19.81 11.56 -23.86
C GLN A 682 -21.28 12.03 -23.78
N LEU A 683 -22.13 11.29 -23.07
CA LEU A 683 -23.52 11.65 -22.82
C LEU A 683 -23.65 12.91 -21.97
N THR A 684 -22.78 13.08 -20.97
CA THR A 684 -22.71 14.31 -20.16
C THR A 684 -22.36 15.52 -21.03
N ARG A 685 -21.43 15.36 -21.98
CA ARG A 685 -21.06 16.41 -22.94
C ARG A 685 -22.22 16.77 -23.85
N GLU A 686 -22.91 15.78 -24.42
CA GLU A 686 -24.08 16.00 -25.29
C GLU A 686 -25.21 16.72 -24.55
N ALA A 687 -25.51 16.31 -23.31
CA ALA A 687 -26.54 16.93 -22.46
C ALA A 687 -26.22 18.39 -22.09
N ASN A 688 -24.93 18.77 -22.10
CA ASN A 688 -24.46 20.14 -21.82
C ASN A 688 -24.05 20.92 -23.07
N HIS A 689 -24.39 20.42 -24.28
CA HIS A 689 -24.04 21.04 -25.56
C HIS A 689 -22.53 21.30 -25.74
N LEU A 690 -21.69 20.44 -25.17
CA LEU A 690 -20.24 20.51 -25.31
C LEU A 690 -19.78 19.80 -26.59
N PRO A 691 -18.67 20.24 -27.22
CA PRO A 691 -18.09 19.51 -28.34
C PRO A 691 -17.63 18.11 -27.89
N PRO A 692 -17.53 17.12 -28.79
CA PRO A 692 -16.91 15.83 -28.47
C PRO A 692 -15.49 16.00 -27.89
N ALA A 693 -15.08 15.07 -27.03
CA ALA A 693 -13.68 14.99 -26.58
C ALA A 693 -12.75 14.83 -27.79
N ARG A 694 -11.58 15.49 -27.76
CA ARG A 694 -10.62 15.54 -28.88
C ARG A 694 -9.43 14.62 -28.68
#